data_AF-A0A2E9SZK1-F1
#
_entry.id   AF-A0A2E9SZK1-F1
#
_cell.length_a   1.000
_cell.length_b   1.000
_cell.length_c   1.000
_cell.angle_alpha   90.00
_cell.angle_beta   90.00
_cell.angle_gamma   90.00
#
_symmetry.space_group_name_H-M   'P 1'
#
loop_
_entity.id
_entity.type
_entity.pdbx_description
1 polymer ?
#
loop_
_entity_poly.entity_id
_entity_poly.type
_entity_poly.pdbx_seq_one_letter_code
_entity_poly.pdbx_strand_id
1 'polypeptide(L)'
;MASFFLSDDANQQIYLDANATTPVLSDIADVVSHTMQVCFGNPSSSHITGIQAKHLLEQTRTKAREVIGATDGDILFTSGATEGIQTAVVSTLIAAKNHQIENPVLLYGATEHKAVPNTLKHWNNVLDINARVLAIPVDKNGILDLEFIREHAANALMICTMAVNNETGVFQDLTAIERVIRSENNNVAWMVDCVQALGKTNLALSETTIDYAPFSGHKLYAPKGIGVLYIRKGSAYTPFIAGGGQESGMRSGTENLPGIAGLNKLFSLLLDKQNQTFKPLEQLHDYRKQLHAALLDTFGSITFNHSFEHSVPTTLNFAVNELTSKEVMDLFDAAGIRVSGGSACSSGANRSFVLDAMGASNWQSENAIRMSFGPAASQQEIDFACEKIRSLKPILEANCLVVSDSTSPQQEVCAIGLTQLRHQAACCWLYVDCDKNAVVIDPIIELIPRMAKIVATQGLTVQAIIDTHNHQERLSARCLLTKELAERYVTNEIDELGWPEGSATIELSGVRLTKIATPGHSEDSVSYLLADTQSGEVSYCFCGDLILPGGLGNTAISGGDAAKMAQSLKQLAMAITDSTVICSGHDYQQCFAMDWHAQKATTPLLAKLLNEQVSDDEFVELKQQADEQKHAESHSLCGYVETLESAPMKQLAATDAKAMLDDKATYLIDTREPYEHGANNLAELFTVADSKVINIPLSRMANAIVQGQLDKANNYILVCRSGNRSKQAANNLSQLGFENVYNLNGGLALF
;
A
#
# COMPACT_ATOMS: atom_id res chain seq x y z
N MET A 1 30.88 8.55 8.24
CA MET A 1 29.65 9.32 8.54
C MET A 1 28.87 9.67 7.28
N ALA A 2 29.49 10.10 6.18
CA ALA A 2 28.79 10.43 4.93
C ALA A 2 27.98 9.26 4.31
N SER A 3 28.28 8.00 4.65
CA SER A 3 27.55 6.82 4.14
C SER A 3 26.20 6.56 4.81
N PHE A 4 25.77 7.37 5.80
CA PHE A 4 24.52 7.18 6.55
C PHE A 4 23.52 8.33 6.34
N PHE A 5 23.94 9.42 5.68
CA PHE A 5 23.09 10.56 5.40
C PHE A 5 22.62 10.48 3.94
N LEU A 6 21.30 10.57 3.73
CA LEU A 6 20.73 10.76 2.40
C LEU A 6 21.14 12.16 1.88
N SER A 7 21.15 12.36 0.56
CA SER A 7 21.47 13.67 -0.02
C SER A 7 20.49 14.74 0.45
N ASP A 8 21.00 15.94 0.75
CA ASP A 8 20.22 17.11 1.20
C ASP A 8 19.42 17.79 0.06
N ASP A 9 19.11 17.08 -1.04
CA ASP A 9 18.28 17.62 -2.14
C ASP A 9 16.79 17.65 -1.73
N ALA A 10 16.49 18.45 -0.71
CA ALA A 10 15.16 18.74 -0.20
C ALA A 10 14.23 19.34 -1.27
N ASN A 11 14.78 19.82 -2.40
CA ASN A 11 14.03 20.38 -3.52
C ASN A 11 13.36 19.34 -4.43
N GLN A 12 13.52 18.03 -4.20
CA GLN A 12 12.84 17.00 -5.00
C GLN A 12 11.66 16.30 -4.31
N GLN A 13 11.54 16.37 -2.98
CA GLN A 13 10.53 15.60 -2.24
C GLN A 13 9.41 16.47 -1.66
N ILE A 14 8.18 16.22 -2.11
CA ILE A 14 6.95 16.81 -1.57
C ILE A 14 6.37 15.86 -0.52
N TYR A 15 6.46 16.22 0.76
CA TYR A 15 5.98 15.36 1.84
C TYR A 15 4.55 15.73 2.29
N LEU A 16 3.57 14.94 1.85
CA LEU A 16 2.14 15.10 2.18
C LEU A 16 1.61 13.90 2.99
N ASP A 17 2.40 13.43 3.97
CA ASP A 17 2.00 12.40 4.94
C ASP A 17 2.22 12.84 6.40
N ALA A 18 1.96 14.13 6.68
CA ALA A 18 2.16 14.75 7.98
C ALA A 18 1.35 14.08 9.13
N ASN A 19 0.23 13.43 8.82
CA ASN A 19 -0.53 12.68 9.81
C ASN A 19 0.18 11.38 10.25
N ALA A 20 1.09 10.82 9.44
CA ALA A 20 1.94 9.70 9.86
C ALA A 20 3.08 10.20 10.77
N THR A 21 3.82 11.20 10.32
CA THR A 21 4.85 11.89 11.09
C THR A 21 5.19 13.19 10.37
N THR A 22 5.75 14.16 11.07
CA THR A 22 6.31 15.37 10.47
C THR A 22 7.84 15.34 10.51
N PRO A 23 8.55 16.05 9.61
CA PRO A 23 9.96 16.38 9.80
C PRO A 23 10.13 17.22 11.08
N VAL A 24 11.33 17.22 11.67
CA VAL A 24 11.63 18.12 12.79
C VAL A 24 11.97 19.49 12.23
N LEU A 25 11.36 20.57 12.75
CA LEU A 25 11.73 21.94 12.33
C LEU A 25 13.20 22.21 12.69
N SER A 26 13.92 22.96 11.84
CA SER A 26 15.34 23.28 12.05
C SER A 26 15.61 23.86 13.44
N ASP A 27 14.84 24.87 13.84
CA ASP A 27 14.90 25.50 15.15
C ASP A 27 14.73 24.52 16.32
N ILE A 28 13.92 23.48 16.13
CA ILE A 28 13.70 22.44 17.13
C ILE A 28 14.88 21.47 17.14
N ALA A 29 15.38 21.08 15.96
CA ALA A 29 16.54 20.22 15.82
C ALA A 29 17.80 20.84 16.45
N ASP A 30 18.00 22.14 16.28
CA ASP A 30 19.11 22.89 16.88
C ASP A 30 19.07 22.83 18.41
N VAL A 31 17.90 23.05 19.00
CA VAL A 31 17.71 22.98 20.46
C VAL A 31 17.92 21.55 20.98
N VAL A 32 17.44 20.55 20.25
CA VAL A 32 17.63 19.13 20.59
C VAL A 32 19.13 18.79 20.57
N SER A 33 19.83 19.14 19.49
CA SER A 33 21.27 18.92 19.33
C SER A 33 22.09 19.64 20.41
N HIS A 34 21.78 20.92 20.67
CA HIS A 34 22.42 21.69 21.73
C HIS A 34 22.20 21.05 23.10
N THR A 35 20.99 20.54 23.37
CA THR A 35 20.69 19.86 24.63
C THR A 35 21.47 18.56 24.78
N MET A 36 21.63 17.80 23.68
CA MET A 36 22.43 16.57 23.68
C MET A 36 23.92 16.82 23.94
N GLN A 37 24.49 17.89 23.36
CA GLN A 37 25.93 18.13 23.39
C GLN A 37 26.38 19.01 24.56
N VAL A 38 25.57 20.01 24.92
CA VAL A 38 25.95 21.09 25.85
C VAL A 38 25.14 21.03 27.14
N CYS A 39 23.81 20.85 27.05
CA CYS A 39 22.93 20.81 28.23
C CYS A 39 22.59 19.36 28.68
N PHE A 40 23.55 18.44 28.62
CA PHE A 40 23.38 17.00 28.82
C PHE A 40 23.08 16.56 30.27
N GLY A 41 22.85 17.50 31.19
CA GLY A 41 22.71 17.21 32.62
C GLY A 41 21.56 16.27 32.96
N ASN A 42 21.73 15.46 34.00
CA ASN A 42 20.64 14.66 34.57
C ASN A 42 19.80 15.53 35.53
N PRO A 43 18.47 15.68 35.33
CA PRO A 43 17.59 16.49 36.20
C PRO A 43 17.60 16.08 37.67
N SER A 44 18.01 14.85 37.98
CA SER A 44 18.10 14.32 39.35
C SER A 44 19.38 14.75 40.10
N SER A 45 20.36 15.35 39.41
CA SER A 45 21.62 15.77 40.03
C SER A 45 21.50 17.12 40.75
N SER A 46 22.19 17.26 41.88
CA SER A 46 22.20 18.49 42.70
C SER A 46 23.19 19.57 42.24
N HIS A 47 24.12 19.24 41.34
CA HIS A 47 25.08 20.20 40.78
C HIS A 47 24.44 21.10 39.71
N ILE A 48 25.11 22.19 39.35
CA ILE A 48 24.58 23.23 38.45
C ILE A 48 24.02 22.68 37.13
N THR A 49 24.70 21.72 36.50
CA THR A 49 24.25 21.09 35.25
C THR A 49 22.92 20.33 35.42
N GLY A 50 22.72 19.68 36.58
CA GLY A 50 21.45 19.00 36.88
C GLY A 50 20.33 19.99 37.19
N ILE A 51 20.65 21.08 37.90
CA ILE A 51 19.70 22.17 38.16
C ILE A 51 19.24 22.82 36.84
N GLN A 52 20.15 23.07 35.89
CA GLN A 52 19.81 23.60 34.57
C GLN A 52 18.89 22.64 33.79
N ALA A 53 19.18 21.34 33.81
CA ALA A 53 18.33 20.33 33.19
C ALA A 53 16.92 20.28 33.83
N LYS A 54 16.85 20.32 35.16
CA LYS A 54 15.58 20.37 35.89
C LYS A 54 14.79 21.64 35.59
N HIS A 55 15.46 22.78 35.41
CA HIS A 55 14.82 24.02 35.01
C HIS A 55 14.14 23.89 33.63
N LEU A 56 14.85 23.33 32.65
CA LEU A 56 14.28 23.08 31.31
C LEU A 56 13.07 22.13 31.37
N LEU A 57 13.16 21.06 32.16
CA LEU A 57 12.05 20.13 32.38
C LEU A 57 10.79 20.84 32.89
N GLU A 58 10.90 21.61 33.97
CA GLU A 58 9.75 22.29 34.59
C GLU A 58 9.22 23.48 33.77
N GLN A 59 10.10 24.19 33.05
CA GLN A 59 9.68 25.19 32.07
C GLN A 59 8.86 24.54 30.94
N THR A 60 9.28 23.38 30.46
CA THR A 60 8.54 22.64 29.41
C THR A 60 7.18 22.21 29.93
N ARG A 61 7.11 21.74 31.17
CA ARG A 61 5.86 21.37 31.85
C ARG A 61 4.88 22.54 31.95
N THR A 62 5.40 23.74 32.27
CA THR A 62 4.61 24.98 32.33
C THR A 62 4.05 25.36 30.96
N LYS A 63 4.89 25.36 29.91
CA LYS A 63 4.45 25.66 28.55
C LYS A 63 3.45 24.64 28.01
N ALA A 64 3.63 23.36 28.34
CA ALA A 64 2.68 22.31 27.97
C ALA A 64 1.27 22.62 28.52
N ARG A 65 1.19 23.03 29.80
CA ARG A 65 -0.07 23.45 30.44
C ARG A 65 -0.71 24.63 29.72
N GLU A 66 0.06 25.66 29.41
CA GLU A 66 -0.44 26.84 28.68
C GLU A 66 -0.97 26.47 27.28
N VAL A 67 -0.25 25.64 26.53
CA VAL A 67 -0.63 25.22 25.17
C VAL A 67 -1.93 24.41 25.15
N ILE A 68 -2.14 23.53 26.13
CA ILE A 68 -3.33 22.67 26.19
C ILE A 68 -4.48 23.29 26.98
N GLY A 69 -4.31 24.51 27.49
CA GLY A 69 -5.30 25.20 28.33
C GLY A 69 -5.59 24.49 29.66
N ALA A 70 -4.55 23.93 30.29
CA ALA A 70 -4.62 23.27 31.60
C ALA A 70 -4.14 24.20 32.73
N THR A 71 -5.00 24.57 33.67
CA THR A 71 -4.66 25.35 34.87
C THR A 71 -4.20 24.48 36.03
N ASP A 72 -4.67 23.23 36.06
CA ASP A 72 -4.30 22.21 37.04
C ASP A 72 -4.07 20.86 36.36
N GLY A 73 -3.86 19.81 37.16
CA GLY A 73 -3.49 18.49 36.66
C GLY A 73 -1.98 18.32 36.44
N ASP A 74 -1.62 17.05 36.27
CA ASP A 74 -0.26 16.63 36.03
C ASP A 74 0.01 16.52 34.54
N ILE A 75 1.23 16.88 34.17
CA ILE A 75 1.79 16.69 32.84
C ILE A 75 2.85 15.64 33.01
N LEU A 76 2.82 14.58 32.24
CA LEU A 76 3.79 13.49 32.30
C LEU A 76 4.50 13.35 30.95
N PHE A 77 5.83 13.37 30.96
CA PHE A 77 6.60 13.12 29.73
C PHE A 77 6.72 11.62 29.47
N THR A 78 6.33 11.19 28.28
CA THR A 78 6.29 9.78 27.85
C THR A 78 7.16 9.57 26.62
N SER A 79 7.41 8.33 26.20
CA SER A 79 8.09 8.04 24.92
C SER A 79 7.22 8.33 23.68
N GLY A 80 5.93 8.63 23.87
CA GLY A 80 4.96 8.91 22.82
C GLY A 80 3.54 8.64 23.28
N ALA A 81 2.56 8.94 22.42
CA ALA A 81 1.15 8.80 22.78
C ALA A 81 0.74 7.37 23.11
N THR A 82 1.33 6.35 22.47
CA THR A 82 1.06 4.94 22.81
C THR A 82 1.38 4.63 24.28
N GLU A 83 2.49 5.13 24.83
CA GLU A 83 2.80 4.98 26.26
C GLU A 83 1.79 5.74 27.14
N GLY A 84 1.36 6.93 26.70
CA GLY A 84 0.31 7.70 27.38
C GLY A 84 -1.04 6.96 27.44
N ILE A 85 -1.48 6.40 26.31
CA ILE A 85 -2.70 5.59 26.19
C ILE A 85 -2.63 4.38 27.14
N GLN A 86 -1.50 3.66 27.15
CA GLN A 86 -1.33 2.53 28.06
C GLN A 86 -1.36 2.95 29.53
N THR A 87 -0.71 4.06 29.87
CA THR A 87 -0.70 4.59 31.23
C THR A 87 -2.11 4.95 31.71
N ALA A 88 -2.90 5.62 30.87
CA ALA A 88 -4.29 5.99 31.18
C ALA A 88 -5.19 4.75 31.37
N VAL A 89 -5.11 3.78 30.46
CA VAL A 89 -5.90 2.54 30.55
C VAL A 89 -5.51 1.74 31.79
N VAL A 90 -4.22 1.51 32.03
CA VAL A 90 -3.75 0.75 33.20
C VAL A 90 -4.16 1.43 34.50
N SER A 91 -3.97 2.75 34.60
CA SER A 91 -4.38 3.52 35.78
C SER A 91 -5.87 3.37 36.07
N THR A 92 -6.70 3.46 35.02
CA THR A 92 -8.16 3.34 35.13
C THR A 92 -8.57 1.93 35.53
N LEU A 93 -8.06 0.90 34.85
CA LEU A 93 -8.45 -0.49 35.09
C LEU A 93 -8.00 -1.00 36.46
N ILE A 94 -6.84 -0.58 36.95
CA ILE A 94 -6.39 -0.93 38.31
C ILE A 94 -7.33 -0.31 39.35
N ALA A 95 -7.71 0.97 39.18
CA ALA A 95 -8.67 1.62 40.07
C ALA A 95 -10.06 0.97 40.00
N ALA A 96 -10.46 0.49 38.81
CA ALA A 96 -11.72 -0.18 38.58
C ALA A 96 -11.74 -1.66 38.98
N LYS A 97 -10.63 -2.28 39.38
CA LYS A 97 -10.52 -3.75 39.57
C LYS A 97 -11.58 -4.36 40.50
N ASN A 98 -12.03 -3.61 41.50
CA ASN A 98 -13.05 -4.05 42.46
C ASN A 98 -14.42 -3.37 42.24
N HIS A 99 -14.75 -2.99 41.00
CA HIS A 99 -16.03 -2.36 40.68
C HIS A 99 -17.22 -3.28 41.05
N GLN A 100 -18.38 -2.66 41.28
CA GLN A 100 -19.64 -3.38 41.57
C GLN A 100 -20.66 -3.28 40.42
N ILE A 101 -20.25 -2.71 39.28
CA ILE A 101 -21.10 -2.57 38.09
C ILE A 101 -21.44 -3.96 37.53
N GLU A 102 -22.73 -4.22 37.36
CA GLU A 102 -23.23 -5.40 36.66
C GLU A 102 -23.00 -5.25 35.15
N ASN A 103 -22.44 -6.27 34.48
CA ASN A 103 -22.12 -6.24 33.05
C ASN A 103 -21.26 -5.02 32.64
N PRO A 104 -20.06 -4.85 33.21
CA PRO A 104 -19.20 -3.70 32.93
C PRO A 104 -18.77 -3.64 31.46
N VAL A 105 -18.63 -2.43 30.93
CA VAL A 105 -18.15 -2.18 29.56
C VAL A 105 -16.93 -1.26 29.52
N LEU A 106 -16.14 -1.41 28.47
CA LEU A 106 -15.07 -0.49 28.08
C LEU A 106 -15.42 0.05 26.70
N LEU A 107 -15.65 1.35 26.60
CA LEU A 107 -16.07 1.99 25.36
C LEU A 107 -14.88 2.61 24.64
N TYR A 108 -14.81 2.47 23.33
CA TYR A 108 -13.86 3.17 22.48
C TYR A 108 -14.50 3.59 21.17
N GLY A 109 -14.12 4.72 20.57
CA GLY A 109 -14.61 5.09 19.23
C GLY A 109 -14.29 4.04 18.15
N ALA A 110 -15.23 3.70 17.27
CA ALA A 110 -15.00 2.71 16.20
C ALA A 110 -13.85 3.12 15.25
N THR A 111 -13.54 4.41 15.16
CA THR A 111 -12.48 4.98 14.34
C THR A 111 -11.18 5.28 15.11
N GLU A 112 -11.03 4.76 16.34
CA GLU A 112 -9.84 4.99 17.16
C GLU A 112 -8.54 4.49 16.50
N HIS A 113 -7.41 5.08 16.90
CA HIS A 113 -6.11 4.48 16.58
C HIS A 113 -6.00 3.11 17.27
N LYS A 114 -5.48 2.09 16.56
CA LYS A 114 -5.42 0.70 17.04
C LYS A 114 -4.74 0.51 18.40
N ALA A 115 -3.88 1.45 18.82
CA ALA A 115 -3.33 1.47 20.17
C ALA A 115 -4.43 1.41 21.24
N VAL A 116 -5.53 2.14 21.08
CA VAL A 116 -6.61 2.21 22.08
C VAL A 116 -7.32 0.85 22.27
N PRO A 117 -8.00 0.27 21.26
CA PRO A 117 -8.72 -0.98 21.44
C PRO A 117 -7.81 -2.16 21.77
N ASN A 118 -6.57 -2.18 21.24
CA ASN A 118 -5.63 -3.25 21.56
C ASN A 118 -5.15 -3.16 23.02
N THR A 119 -4.89 -1.95 23.52
CA THR A 119 -4.54 -1.71 24.93
C THR A 119 -5.71 -2.07 25.85
N LEU A 120 -6.93 -1.64 25.53
CA LEU A 120 -8.13 -2.01 26.30
C LEU A 120 -8.29 -3.53 26.37
N LYS A 121 -8.27 -4.23 25.23
CA LYS A 121 -8.40 -5.70 25.19
C LYS A 121 -7.30 -6.40 25.98
N HIS A 122 -6.05 -5.98 25.79
CA HIS A 122 -4.89 -6.59 26.44
C HIS A 122 -4.98 -6.46 27.97
N TRP A 123 -5.15 -5.23 28.49
CA TRP A 123 -5.15 -4.99 29.93
C TRP A 123 -6.44 -5.43 30.62
N ASN A 124 -7.58 -5.40 29.93
CA ASN A 124 -8.83 -6.00 30.43
C ASN A 124 -8.65 -7.50 30.73
N ASN A 125 -7.91 -8.21 29.86
CA ASN A 125 -7.56 -9.62 30.06
C ASN A 125 -6.48 -9.81 31.14
N VAL A 126 -5.37 -9.06 31.08
CA VAL A 126 -4.24 -9.23 32.02
C VAL A 126 -4.63 -8.92 33.47
N LEU A 127 -5.55 -7.98 33.70
CA LEU A 127 -5.95 -7.56 35.04
C LEU A 127 -7.22 -8.27 35.55
N ASP A 128 -7.74 -9.25 34.79
CA ASP A 128 -8.96 -9.99 35.08
C ASP A 128 -10.19 -9.09 35.33
N ILE A 129 -10.30 -7.98 34.59
CA ILE A 129 -11.41 -7.02 34.72
C ILE A 129 -12.70 -7.63 34.15
N ASN A 130 -12.58 -8.46 33.11
CA ASN A 130 -13.70 -9.17 32.48
C ASN A 130 -14.83 -8.25 31.97
N ALA A 131 -14.50 -7.02 31.58
CA ALA A 131 -15.45 -6.10 30.96
C ALA A 131 -15.61 -6.36 29.46
N ARG A 132 -16.80 -6.07 28.92
CA ARG A 132 -17.06 -6.13 27.48
C ARG A 132 -16.45 -4.92 26.79
N VAL A 133 -15.57 -5.13 25.82
CA VAL A 133 -14.98 -4.05 25.02
C VAL A 133 -15.90 -3.73 23.83
N LEU A 134 -16.52 -2.55 23.81
CA LEU A 134 -17.49 -2.14 22.80
C LEU A 134 -17.00 -0.94 22.01
N ALA A 135 -17.15 -0.99 20.69
CA ALA A 135 -16.90 0.14 19.81
C ALA A 135 -18.12 1.06 19.79
N ILE A 136 -17.94 2.35 20.05
CA ILE A 136 -18.94 3.40 19.84
C ILE A 136 -19.02 3.61 18.32
N PRO A 137 -20.17 3.32 17.68
CA PRO A 137 -20.34 3.52 16.24
C PRO A 137 -20.14 4.98 15.83
N VAL A 138 -19.89 5.19 14.54
CA VAL A 138 -19.89 6.50 13.91
C VAL A 138 -20.92 6.55 12.79
N ASP A 139 -21.41 7.75 12.47
CA ASP A 139 -22.20 7.98 11.28
C ASP A 139 -21.32 8.00 10.00
N LYS A 140 -21.96 8.24 8.85
CA LYS A 140 -21.27 8.37 7.55
C LYS A 140 -20.27 9.52 7.46
N ASN A 141 -20.34 10.49 8.38
CA ASN A 141 -19.41 11.61 8.46
C ASN A 141 -18.27 11.33 9.44
N GLY A 142 -18.27 10.19 10.12
CA GLY A 142 -17.29 9.83 11.15
C GLY A 142 -17.58 10.44 12.52
N ILE A 143 -18.80 10.92 12.77
CA ILE A 143 -19.21 11.51 14.05
C ILE A 143 -19.74 10.41 14.97
N LEU A 144 -19.29 10.40 16.23
CA LEU A 144 -19.66 9.38 17.21
C LEU A 144 -21.17 9.39 17.55
N ASP A 145 -21.73 8.19 17.68
CA ASP A 145 -23.11 8.00 18.11
C ASP A 145 -23.28 8.34 19.59
N LEU A 146 -23.92 9.47 19.86
CA LEU A 146 -24.20 9.95 21.21
C LEU A 146 -25.29 9.12 21.93
N GLU A 147 -26.21 8.47 21.21
CA GLU A 147 -27.21 7.60 21.83
C GLU A 147 -26.54 6.34 22.37
N PHE A 148 -25.63 5.75 21.58
CA PHE A 148 -24.86 4.60 22.02
C PHE A 148 -24.04 4.90 23.29
N ILE A 149 -23.43 6.09 23.36
CA ILE A 149 -22.75 6.54 24.59
C ILE A 149 -23.76 6.62 25.75
N ARG A 150 -24.93 7.21 25.53
CA ARG A 150 -25.97 7.34 26.57
C ARG A 150 -26.42 5.97 27.11
N GLU A 151 -26.66 5.01 26.23
CA GLU A 151 -27.12 3.67 26.61
C GLU A 151 -26.09 2.88 27.44
N HIS A 152 -24.79 3.16 27.25
CA HIS A 152 -23.72 2.34 27.83
C HIS A 152 -22.87 3.04 28.90
N ALA A 153 -22.89 4.37 29.00
CA ALA A 153 -22.01 5.13 29.91
C ALA A 153 -22.24 4.82 31.39
N ALA A 154 -23.46 4.48 31.80
CA ALA A 154 -23.78 4.10 33.18
C ALA A 154 -23.02 2.84 33.64
N ASN A 155 -22.72 1.91 32.72
CA ASN A 155 -22.01 0.66 33.00
C ASN A 155 -20.53 0.70 32.56
N ALA A 156 -20.06 1.84 32.04
CA ALA A 156 -18.71 1.98 31.53
C ALA A 156 -17.69 2.15 32.67
N LEU A 157 -16.58 1.40 32.60
CA LEU A 157 -15.41 1.60 33.47
C LEU A 157 -14.45 2.64 32.90
N MET A 158 -14.44 2.77 31.56
CA MET A 158 -13.64 3.74 30.83
C MET A 158 -14.31 4.03 29.48
N ILE A 159 -14.21 5.28 29.05
CA ILE A 159 -14.61 5.72 27.72
C ILE A 159 -13.36 6.33 27.04
N CYS A 160 -13.05 5.86 25.84
CA CYS A 160 -11.94 6.36 25.03
C CYS A 160 -12.47 6.95 23.73
N THR A 161 -12.20 8.22 23.48
CA THR A 161 -12.51 8.87 22.21
C THR A 161 -11.25 9.57 21.68
N MET A 162 -11.28 10.03 20.43
CA MET A 162 -10.23 10.84 19.82
C MET A 162 -10.79 12.20 19.48
N ALA A 163 -9.96 13.23 19.63
CA ALA A 163 -10.36 14.59 19.29
C ALA A 163 -10.42 14.78 17.76
N VAL A 164 -9.45 14.23 17.04
CA VAL A 164 -9.33 14.31 15.57
C VAL A 164 -8.86 12.97 15.04
N ASN A 165 -9.57 12.42 14.06
CA ASN A 165 -9.19 11.17 13.42
C ASN A 165 -7.92 11.34 12.55
N ASN A 166 -6.95 10.44 12.69
CA ASN A 166 -5.67 10.51 11.99
C ASN A 166 -5.76 10.17 10.49
N GLU A 167 -6.85 9.55 10.04
CA GLU A 167 -7.03 9.13 8.65
C GLU A 167 -7.89 10.09 7.84
N THR A 168 -9.03 10.51 8.37
CA THR A 168 -9.99 11.40 7.70
C THR A 168 -9.87 12.85 8.15
N GLY A 169 -9.21 13.09 9.29
CA GLY A 169 -9.15 14.42 9.90
C GLY A 169 -10.45 14.86 10.55
N VAL A 170 -11.46 13.99 10.63
CA VAL A 170 -12.76 14.31 11.25
C VAL A 170 -12.56 14.63 12.73
N PHE A 171 -13.08 15.77 13.18
CA PHE A 171 -13.05 16.16 14.58
C PHE A 171 -14.36 15.79 15.29
N GLN A 172 -14.28 15.45 16.57
CA GLN A 172 -15.46 15.15 17.38
C GLN A 172 -15.93 16.40 18.15
N ASP A 173 -17.24 16.51 18.38
CA ASP A 173 -17.79 17.50 19.31
C ASP A 173 -17.59 17.01 20.76
N LEU A 174 -16.44 17.37 21.32
CA LEU A 174 -16.08 16.99 22.69
C LEU A 174 -17.05 17.56 23.73
N THR A 175 -17.70 18.70 23.46
CA THR A 175 -18.68 19.30 24.40
C THR A 175 -19.96 18.47 24.43
N ALA A 176 -20.45 18.03 23.26
CA ALA A 176 -21.62 17.17 23.19
C ALA A 176 -21.35 15.78 23.79
N ILE A 177 -20.18 15.19 23.52
CA ILE A 177 -19.75 13.91 24.10
C ILE A 177 -19.68 14.02 25.62
N GLU A 178 -19.00 15.05 26.13
CA GLU A 178 -18.90 15.31 27.56
C GLU A 178 -20.27 15.41 28.23
N ARG A 179 -21.19 16.19 27.63
CA ARG A 179 -22.53 16.39 28.18
C ARG A 179 -23.29 15.07 28.35
N VAL A 180 -23.17 14.17 27.38
CA VAL A 180 -23.83 12.86 27.42
C VAL A 180 -23.13 11.92 28.41
N ILE A 181 -21.80 11.86 28.40
CA ILE A 181 -21.05 11.05 29.37
C ILE A 181 -21.42 11.45 30.80
N ARG A 182 -21.43 12.75 31.09
CA ARG A 182 -21.68 13.27 32.44
C ARG A 182 -23.17 13.26 32.83
N SER A 183 -24.11 13.22 31.88
CA SER A 183 -25.52 13.01 32.22
C SER A 183 -25.78 11.61 32.78
N GLU A 184 -25.06 10.60 32.27
CA GLU A 184 -25.26 9.20 32.67
C GLU A 184 -24.30 8.75 33.78
N ASN A 185 -23.04 9.22 33.74
CA ASN A 185 -22.01 8.84 34.69
C ASN A 185 -20.97 9.94 34.92
N ASN A 186 -21.13 10.66 36.03
CA ASN A 186 -20.21 11.72 36.42
C ASN A 186 -18.80 11.24 36.81
N ASN A 187 -18.63 9.94 37.08
CA ASN A 187 -17.40 9.39 37.65
C ASN A 187 -16.63 8.48 36.67
N VAL A 188 -17.17 8.17 35.48
CA VAL A 188 -16.47 7.33 34.51
C VAL A 188 -15.22 8.04 33.99
N ALA A 189 -14.10 7.32 33.94
CA ALA A 189 -12.87 7.85 33.36
C ALA A 189 -13.04 8.07 31.86
N TRP A 190 -12.69 9.27 31.39
CA TRP A 190 -12.75 9.63 29.98
C TRP A 190 -11.35 10.02 29.46
N MET A 191 -10.83 9.21 28.54
CA MET A 191 -9.59 9.52 27.81
C MET A 191 -9.93 10.07 26.43
N VAL A 192 -9.29 11.18 26.05
CA VAL A 192 -9.36 11.73 24.70
C VAL A 192 -7.99 11.72 24.04
N ASP A 193 -7.82 10.92 22.99
CA ASP A 193 -6.61 10.97 22.15
C ASP A 193 -6.55 12.31 21.40
N CYS A 194 -5.62 13.16 21.83
CA CYS A 194 -5.42 14.52 21.31
C CYS A 194 -4.21 14.63 20.39
N VAL A 195 -3.67 13.50 19.91
CA VAL A 195 -2.46 13.46 19.08
C VAL A 195 -2.58 14.29 17.82
N GLN A 196 -3.73 14.23 17.14
CA GLN A 196 -4.01 14.99 15.92
C GLN A 196 -4.70 16.34 16.19
N ALA A 197 -4.92 16.69 17.47
CA ALA A 197 -5.54 17.97 17.86
C ALA A 197 -4.48 19.03 18.15
N LEU A 198 -3.34 18.65 18.74
CA LEU A 198 -2.28 19.59 19.10
C LEU A 198 -1.82 20.42 17.90
N GLY A 199 -1.88 21.75 18.04
CA GLY A 199 -1.48 22.70 17.00
C GLY A 199 -2.39 22.75 15.77
N LYS A 200 -3.49 21.98 15.76
CA LYS A 200 -4.48 21.92 14.67
C LYS A 200 -5.86 22.41 15.12
N THR A 201 -6.18 22.24 16.41
CA THR A 201 -7.42 22.72 17.04
C THR A 201 -7.08 23.47 18.33
N ASN A 202 -8.01 24.31 18.79
CA ASN A 202 -7.89 24.91 20.13
C ASN A 202 -8.20 23.84 21.20
N LEU A 203 -7.42 23.85 22.28
CA LEU A 203 -7.58 22.95 23.42
C LEU A 203 -7.75 23.78 24.68
N ALA A 204 -8.72 23.39 25.51
CA ALA A 204 -8.99 24.01 26.80
C ALA A 204 -9.30 22.91 27.82
N LEU A 205 -8.30 22.09 28.17
CA LEU A 205 -8.54 20.88 28.96
C LEU A 205 -9.17 21.17 30.33
N SER A 206 -8.88 22.33 30.94
CA SER A 206 -9.50 22.72 32.24
C SER A 206 -10.99 22.99 32.15
N GLU A 207 -11.49 23.30 30.95
CA GLU A 207 -12.92 23.55 30.70
C GLU A 207 -13.69 22.26 30.39
N THR A 208 -13.00 21.12 30.42
CA THR A 208 -13.59 19.81 30.16
C THR A 208 -13.41 18.88 31.35
N THR A 209 -14.09 17.74 31.32
CA THR A 209 -13.93 16.66 32.29
C THR A 209 -13.07 15.51 31.77
N ILE A 210 -12.22 15.76 30.77
CA ILE A 210 -11.27 14.79 30.22
C ILE A 210 -10.26 14.42 31.31
N ASP A 211 -10.21 13.14 31.68
CA ASP A 211 -9.31 12.62 32.72
C ASP A 211 -7.88 12.44 32.20
N TYR A 212 -7.75 12.00 30.95
CA TYR A 212 -6.48 11.72 30.33
C TYR A 212 -6.43 12.23 28.89
N ALA A 213 -5.38 12.96 28.52
CA ALA A 213 -5.17 13.38 27.13
C ALA A 213 -3.72 13.10 26.69
N PRO A 214 -3.48 12.03 25.91
CA PRO A 214 -2.18 11.75 25.33
C PRO A 214 -1.90 12.62 24.10
N PHE A 215 -0.62 12.98 23.93
CA PHE A 215 -0.07 13.78 22.85
C PHE A 215 1.26 13.17 22.36
N SER A 216 1.67 13.49 21.13
CA SER A 216 2.95 13.02 20.59
C SER A 216 3.68 14.10 19.81
N GLY A 217 4.98 14.27 20.09
CA GLY A 217 5.79 15.33 19.48
C GLY A 217 5.95 15.19 17.96
N HIS A 218 6.16 13.96 17.47
CA HIS A 218 6.46 13.71 16.05
C HIS A 218 5.28 13.91 15.09
N LYS A 219 4.10 14.24 15.62
CA LYS A 219 2.91 14.62 14.84
C LYS A 219 2.82 16.13 14.64
N LEU A 220 3.69 16.89 15.31
CA LEU A 220 3.76 18.34 15.23
C LEU A 220 5.21 18.84 15.34
N TYR A 221 6.04 18.38 14.43
CA TYR A 221 7.41 18.82 14.15
C TYR A 221 8.44 18.71 15.29
N ALA A 222 8.11 18.03 16.39
CA ALA A 222 9.09 17.66 17.41
C ALA A 222 9.68 16.25 17.14
N PRO A 223 10.78 15.87 17.81
CA PRO A 223 11.40 14.57 17.60
C PRO A 223 10.48 13.38 17.86
N LYS A 224 10.80 12.25 17.22
CA LYS A 224 10.24 10.94 17.58
C LYS A 224 10.76 10.50 18.96
N GLY A 225 10.01 9.65 19.66
CA GLY A 225 10.40 9.12 20.97
C GLY A 225 10.14 10.07 22.14
N ILE A 226 9.26 11.07 21.96
CA ILE A 226 8.78 11.93 23.04
C ILE A 226 7.29 12.25 22.87
N GLY A 227 6.55 12.23 23.98
CA GLY A 227 5.15 12.59 24.08
C GLY A 227 4.81 13.22 25.42
N VAL A 228 3.55 13.61 25.57
CA VAL A 228 3.00 14.19 26.80
C VAL A 228 1.70 13.47 27.12
N LEU A 229 1.47 13.14 28.38
CA LEU A 229 0.18 12.73 28.90
C LEU A 229 -0.28 13.80 29.90
N TYR A 230 -1.41 14.43 29.61
CA TYR A 230 -2.14 15.20 30.62
C TYR A 230 -2.96 14.24 31.49
N ILE A 231 -2.91 14.45 32.80
CA ILE A 231 -3.68 13.71 33.79
C ILE A 231 -4.42 14.74 34.64
N ARG A 232 -5.74 14.73 34.58
CA ARG A 232 -6.56 15.66 35.32
C ARG A 232 -6.37 15.44 36.83
N LYS A 233 -6.40 16.55 37.57
CA LYS A 233 -6.25 16.50 39.03
C LYS A 233 -7.36 15.65 39.65
N GLY A 234 -6.97 14.65 40.44
CA GLY A 234 -7.89 13.75 41.13
C GLY A 234 -8.27 12.50 40.34
N SER A 235 -7.87 12.38 39.07
CA SER A 235 -8.03 11.15 38.30
C SER A 235 -7.10 10.06 38.84
N ALA A 236 -7.50 8.80 38.68
CA ALA A 236 -6.70 7.67 39.14
C ALA A 236 -5.34 7.61 38.44
N TYR A 237 -4.30 7.18 39.15
CA TYR A 237 -2.98 7.06 38.55
C TYR A 237 -2.24 5.84 39.08
N THR A 238 -1.65 5.07 38.17
CA THR A 238 -0.69 4.02 38.49
C THR A 238 0.51 4.11 37.53
N PRO A 239 1.75 4.19 38.03
CA PRO A 239 2.94 4.19 37.18
C PRO A 239 2.99 2.97 36.26
N PHE A 240 2.93 3.21 34.94
CA PHE A 240 3.10 2.15 33.94
C PHE A 240 4.54 1.63 33.92
N ILE A 241 5.51 2.56 34.04
CA ILE A 241 6.93 2.25 34.19
C ILE A 241 7.33 2.56 35.64
N ALA A 242 7.43 1.51 36.45
CA ALA A 242 7.94 1.59 37.82
C ALA A 242 9.48 1.63 37.87
N GLY A 243 10.06 2.20 38.94
CA GLY A 243 11.53 2.30 39.08
C GLY A 243 12.02 3.43 39.99
N GLY A 244 13.10 4.08 39.57
CA GLY A 244 13.97 4.94 40.40
C GLY A 244 13.43 6.31 40.82
N GLY A 245 12.14 6.60 40.63
CA GLY A 245 11.52 7.83 41.16
C GLY A 245 11.60 9.07 40.26
N GLN A 246 12.05 8.94 39.00
CA GLN A 246 11.98 10.02 38.01
C GLN A 246 10.53 10.48 37.77
N GLU A 247 10.36 11.70 37.26
CA GLU A 247 9.03 12.35 37.13
C GLU A 247 8.22 12.26 38.45
N SER A 248 8.86 12.51 39.60
CA SER A 248 8.26 12.39 40.94
C SER A 248 7.67 11.01 41.25
N GLY A 249 8.26 9.96 40.69
CA GLY A 249 7.79 8.57 40.82
C GLY A 249 6.61 8.23 39.91
N MET A 250 6.14 9.17 39.10
CA MET A 250 5.03 8.93 38.18
C MET A 250 5.48 8.07 37.00
N ARG A 251 6.64 8.34 36.41
CA ARG A 251 7.18 7.58 35.27
C ARG A 251 8.68 7.47 35.38
N SER A 252 9.16 6.26 35.69
CA SER A 252 10.58 6.03 35.96
C SER A 252 11.44 5.94 34.68
N GLY A 253 12.75 6.04 34.86
CA GLY A 253 13.75 6.08 33.79
C GLY A 253 14.19 7.52 33.52
N THR A 254 15.50 7.71 33.32
CA THR A 254 16.10 9.02 33.05
C THR A 254 15.34 9.75 31.95
N GLU A 255 14.96 11.00 32.23
CA GLU A 255 14.13 11.80 31.34
C GLU A 255 14.86 12.05 30.00
N ASN A 256 14.13 11.91 28.89
CA ASN A 256 14.64 12.23 27.55
C ASN A 256 14.74 13.76 27.38
N LEU A 257 15.73 14.37 28.04
CA LEU A 257 15.90 15.81 28.08
C LEU A 257 16.02 16.44 26.68
N PRO A 258 16.73 15.85 25.70
CA PRO A 258 16.72 16.35 24.32
C PRO A 258 15.31 16.38 23.70
N GLY A 259 14.53 15.31 23.85
CA GLY A 259 13.14 15.28 23.38
C GLY A 259 12.27 16.34 24.05
N ILE A 260 12.43 16.51 25.38
CA ILE A 260 11.71 17.50 26.18
C ILE A 260 12.09 18.93 25.75
N ALA A 261 13.37 19.18 25.45
CA ALA A 261 13.83 20.45 24.89
C ALA A 261 13.18 20.75 23.53
N GLY A 262 13.03 19.72 22.69
CA GLY A 262 12.31 19.82 21.43
C GLY A 262 10.84 20.20 21.63
N LEU A 263 10.16 19.58 22.59
CA LEU A 263 8.80 19.97 23.00
C LEU A 263 8.74 21.40 23.55
N ASN A 264 9.74 21.83 24.33
CA ASN A 264 9.81 23.19 24.87
C ASN A 264 9.79 24.23 23.75
N LYS A 265 10.63 24.02 22.73
CA LYS A 265 10.71 24.92 21.58
C LYS A 265 9.41 24.87 20.76
N LEU A 266 8.85 23.69 20.52
CA LEU A 266 7.53 23.54 19.89
C LEU A 266 6.45 24.36 20.62
N PHE A 267 6.31 24.18 21.93
CA PHE A 267 5.30 24.89 22.73
C PHE A 267 5.53 26.40 22.72
N SER A 268 6.79 26.84 22.74
CA SER A 268 7.13 28.26 22.61
C SER A 268 6.63 28.84 21.28
N LEU A 269 6.79 28.10 20.18
CA LEU A 269 6.31 28.53 18.86
C LEU A 269 4.78 28.57 18.78
N LEU A 270 4.07 27.67 19.46
CA LEU A 270 2.59 27.68 19.51
C LEU A 270 2.02 28.82 20.36
N LEU A 271 2.73 29.21 21.41
CA LEU A 271 2.33 30.30 22.31
C LEU A 271 2.63 31.69 21.72
N ASP A 272 3.68 31.81 20.90
CA ASP A 272 4.05 33.07 20.26
C ASP A 272 3.10 33.43 19.11
N LYS A 273 2.13 34.31 19.39
CA LYS A 273 1.14 34.78 18.40
C LYS A 273 1.71 35.69 17.31
N GLN A 274 2.93 36.20 17.47
CA GLN A 274 3.61 36.98 16.44
C GLN A 274 4.38 36.07 15.47
N ASN A 275 4.64 34.84 15.87
CA ASN A 275 5.32 33.84 15.07
C ASN A 275 4.42 33.34 13.93
N GLN A 276 4.98 33.26 12.72
CA GLN A 276 4.25 32.83 11.52
C GLN A 276 4.58 31.38 11.09
N THR A 277 5.32 30.63 11.91
CA THR A 277 5.68 29.23 11.62
C THR A 277 4.41 28.39 11.47
N PHE A 278 3.52 28.39 12.45
CA PHE A 278 2.22 27.72 12.37
C PHE A 278 1.19 28.64 11.72
N LYS A 279 0.57 28.18 10.64
CA LYS A 279 -0.37 29.00 9.86
C LYS A 279 -1.74 29.06 10.54
N PRO A 280 -2.45 30.20 10.44
CA PRO A 280 -3.81 30.31 10.94
C PRO A 280 -4.76 29.40 10.16
N LEU A 281 -5.89 29.05 10.77
CA LEU A 281 -6.86 28.09 10.22
C LEU A 281 -7.35 28.48 8.81
N GLU A 282 -7.60 29.78 8.58
CA GLU A 282 -8.01 30.32 7.26
C GLU A 282 -7.00 29.96 6.16
N GLN A 283 -5.71 30.20 6.40
CA GLN A 283 -4.64 29.85 5.45
C GLN A 283 -4.56 28.34 5.19
N LEU A 284 -4.77 27.52 6.22
CA LEU A 284 -4.79 26.06 6.06
C LEU A 284 -5.98 25.60 5.19
N HIS A 285 -7.15 26.25 5.32
CA HIS A 285 -8.28 25.99 4.43
C HIS A 285 -7.96 26.36 2.98
N ASP A 286 -7.27 27.47 2.75
CA ASP A 286 -6.82 27.86 1.41
C ASP A 286 -5.83 26.85 0.82
N TYR A 287 -4.87 26.36 1.61
CA TYR A 287 -3.97 25.29 1.17
C TYR A 287 -4.72 24.01 0.79
N ARG A 288 -5.70 23.59 1.61
CA ARG A 288 -6.57 22.44 1.29
C ARG A 288 -7.30 22.66 -0.03
N LYS A 289 -7.83 23.86 -0.25
CA LYS A 289 -8.55 24.22 -1.49
C LYS A 289 -7.65 24.15 -2.71
N GLN A 290 -6.40 24.61 -2.60
CA GLN A 290 -5.42 24.54 -3.68
C GLN A 290 -5.07 23.10 -4.06
N LEU A 291 -4.75 22.25 -3.06
CA LEU A 291 -4.48 20.83 -3.26
C LEU A 291 -5.70 20.09 -3.83
N HIS A 292 -6.89 20.36 -3.30
CA HIS A 292 -8.15 19.81 -3.82
C HIS A 292 -8.36 20.15 -5.30
N ALA A 293 -8.15 21.41 -5.70
CA ALA A 293 -8.27 21.83 -7.09
C ALA A 293 -7.22 21.17 -8.00
N ALA A 294 -5.98 21.03 -7.52
CA ALA A 294 -4.92 20.32 -8.27
C ALA A 294 -5.27 18.84 -8.48
N LEU A 295 -5.78 18.17 -7.44
CA LEU A 295 -6.23 16.79 -7.53
C LEU A 295 -7.35 16.59 -8.55
N LEU A 296 -8.38 17.43 -8.52
CA LEU A 296 -9.49 17.36 -9.48
C LEU A 296 -9.03 17.65 -10.92
N ASP A 297 -8.15 18.64 -11.11
CA ASP A 297 -7.60 18.93 -12.44
C ASP A 297 -6.81 17.75 -13.01
N THR A 298 -6.00 17.07 -12.18
CA THR A 298 -5.16 15.96 -12.60
C THR A 298 -5.91 14.66 -12.85
N PHE A 299 -6.79 14.26 -11.92
CA PHE A 299 -7.43 12.93 -11.94
C PHE A 299 -8.88 12.94 -12.46
N GLY A 300 -9.49 14.13 -12.61
CA GLY A 300 -10.89 14.27 -12.98
C GLY A 300 -11.82 13.86 -11.84
N SER A 301 -12.31 12.61 -11.86
CA SER A 301 -13.29 12.12 -10.89
C SER A 301 -12.63 11.57 -9.62
N ILE A 302 -12.87 12.25 -8.50
CA ILE A 302 -12.39 11.88 -7.16
C ILE A 302 -13.57 11.80 -6.20
N THR A 303 -13.59 10.76 -5.38
CA THR A 303 -14.52 10.61 -4.25
C THR A 303 -13.81 10.95 -2.96
N PHE A 304 -14.22 12.03 -2.29
CA PHE A 304 -13.74 12.34 -0.94
C PHE A 304 -14.50 11.50 0.10
N ASN A 305 -13.77 10.90 1.03
CA ASN A 305 -14.30 9.93 1.99
C ASN A 305 -14.77 10.58 3.31
N HIS A 306 -14.80 11.91 3.38
CA HIS A 306 -15.29 12.67 4.53
C HIS A 306 -15.79 14.04 4.09
N SER A 307 -16.63 14.65 4.93
CA SER A 307 -17.02 16.05 4.76
C SER A 307 -15.90 16.98 5.26
N PHE A 308 -15.59 18.00 4.45
CA PHE A 308 -14.62 19.05 4.79
C PHE A 308 -15.12 20.02 5.87
N GLU A 309 -16.43 20.04 6.14
CA GLU A 309 -17.06 20.81 7.22
C GLU A 309 -16.73 20.22 8.60
N HIS A 310 -16.59 18.91 8.67
CA HIS A 310 -16.38 18.17 9.92
C HIS A 310 -14.92 17.73 10.12
N SER A 311 -13.99 18.23 9.30
CA SER A 311 -12.59 17.80 9.32
C SER A 311 -11.59 18.95 9.35
N VAL A 312 -10.44 18.69 9.95
CA VAL A 312 -9.31 19.64 9.91
C VAL A 312 -8.84 19.87 8.47
N PRO A 313 -8.39 21.08 8.11
CA PRO A 313 -7.96 21.39 6.75
C PRO A 313 -6.68 20.67 6.32
N THR A 314 -5.88 20.24 7.29
CA THR A 314 -4.58 19.57 7.06
C THR A 314 -4.70 18.15 6.52
N THR A 315 -5.91 17.62 6.35
CA THR A 315 -6.15 16.23 5.91
C THR A 315 -7.16 16.19 4.76
N LEU A 316 -6.81 15.44 3.72
CA LEU A 316 -7.70 15.01 2.64
C LEU A 316 -7.64 13.49 2.57
N ASN A 317 -8.80 12.83 2.68
CA ASN A 317 -8.93 11.40 2.43
C ASN A 317 -9.86 11.17 1.25
N PHE A 318 -9.37 10.51 0.20
CA PHE A 318 -10.08 10.37 -1.06
C PHE A 318 -9.72 9.07 -1.78
N ALA A 319 -10.56 8.67 -2.73
CA ALA A 319 -10.29 7.64 -3.71
C ALA A 319 -10.38 8.24 -5.12
N VAL A 320 -9.50 7.84 -6.03
CA VAL A 320 -9.59 8.22 -7.44
C VAL A 320 -10.47 7.19 -8.13
N ASN A 321 -11.60 7.61 -8.70
CA ASN A 321 -12.64 6.68 -9.17
C ASN A 321 -12.13 5.62 -10.15
N GLU A 322 -11.20 6.04 -11.00
CA GLU A 322 -10.72 5.25 -12.13
C GLU A 322 -9.34 4.61 -11.91
N LEU A 323 -8.78 4.71 -10.70
CA LEU A 323 -7.45 4.19 -10.36
C LEU A 323 -7.46 3.50 -9.00
N THR A 324 -6.65 2.46 -8.89
CA THR A 324 -6.43 1.82 -7.59
C THR A 324 -5.59 2.71 -6.68
N SER A 325 -5.75 2.60 -5.36
CA SER A 325 -4.88 3.32 -4.41
C SER A 325 -3.40 3.03 -4.66
N LYS A 326 -3.07 1.79 -5.03
CA LYS A 326 -1.72 1.36 -5.38
C LYS A 326 -1.16 2.12 -6.58
N GLU A 327 -1.92 2.24 -7.67
CA GLU A 327 -1.49 2.98 -8.87
C GLU A 327 -1.23 4.46 -8.55
N VAL A 328 -2.12 5.09 -7.78
CA VAL A 328 -1.95 6.51 -7.40
C VAL A 328 -0.76 6.69 -6.45
N MET A 329 -0.59 5.82 -5.46
CA MET A 329 0.56 5.87 -4.55
C MET A 329 1.88 5.64 -5.28
N ASP A 330 1.94 4.67 -6.19
CA ASP A 330 3.14 4.37 -6.99
C ASP A 330 3.48 5.54 -7.93
N LEU A 331 2.46 6.17 -8.56
CA LEU A 331 2.62 7.38 -9.38
C LEU A 331 3.13 8.57 -8.56
N PHE A 332 2.49 8.88 -7.43
CA PHE A 332 2.91 9.97 -6.57
C PHE A 332 4.33 9.76 -6.05
N ASP A 333 4.67 8.54 -5.63
CA ASP A 333 6.01 8.25 -5.15
C ASP A 333 7.06 8.46 -6.24
N ALA A 334 6.78 8.00 -7.47
CA ALA A 334 7.63 8.24 -8.64
C ALA A 334 7.79 9.73 -8.93
N ALA A 335 6.75 10.54 -8.72
CA ALA A 335 6.76 11.99 -8.89
C ALA A 335 7.40 12.76 -7.72
N GLY A 336 7.95 12.08 -6.70
CA GLY A 336 8.52 12.73 -5.51
C GLY A 336 7.49 13.15 -4.45
N ILE A 337 6.22 12.79 -4.62
CA ILE A 337 5.12 13.11 -3.69
C ILE A 337 4.92 11.94 -2.72
N ARG A 338 4.92 12.20 -1.42
CA ARG A 338 4.70 11.18 -0.39
C ARG A 338 3.31 11.33 0.21
N VAL A 339 2.48 10.31 0.02
CA VAL A 339 1.17 10.15 0.64
C VAL A 339 1.10 8.77 1.30
N SER A 340 -0.01 8.48 1.99
CA SER A 340 -0.28 7.16 2.54
C SER A 340 -1.63 6.63 2.05
N GLY A 341 -1.86 5.33 2.24
CA GLY A 341 -3.20 4.75 2.11
C GLY A 341 -4.08 5.03 3.35
N GLY A 342 -5.28 4.44 3.37
CA GLY A 342 -6.11 4.39 4.58
C GLY A 342 -5.47 3.57 5.72
N SER A 343 -6.12 3.44 6.89
CA SER A 343 -5.59 2.70 8.06
C SER A 343 -5.58 1.17 7.90
N ALA A 344 -5.50 0.69 6.66
CA ALA A 344 -5.12 -0.66 6.27
C ALA A 344 -3.72 -0.94 6.85
N CYS A 345 -3.65 -1.76 7.91
CA CYS A 345 -2.37 -2.09 8.54
C CYS A 345 -1.51 -3.00 7.66
N SER A 346 -0.23 -2.97 7.97
CA SER A 346 0.89 -3.88 7.68
C SER A 346 0.65 -5.40 7.84
N SER A 347 -0.60 -5.86 7.98
CA SER A 347 -1.00 -7.27 8.16
C SER A 347 -1.66 -7.89 6.93
N GLY A 348 -1.48 -7.32 5.74
CA GLY A 348 -2.02 -7.86 4.48
C GLY A 348 -3.52 -7.60 4.24
N ALA A 349 -4.17 -6.78 5.07
CA ALA A 349 -5.54 -6.35 4.83
C ALA A 349 -5.54 -5.10 3.94
N ASN A 350 -6.20 -5.16 2.78
CA ASN A 350 -6.23 -4.07 1.79
C ASN A 350 -7.27 -2.97 2.09
N ARG A 351 -7.93 -2.97 3.27
CA ARG A 351 -9.09 -2.12 3.59
C ARG A 351 -8.91 -1.23 4.80
N SER A 352 -9.44 0.00 4.72
CA SER A 352 -9.53 0.92 5.85
C SER A 352 -10.68 0.56 6.81
N PHE A 353 -10.33 0.16 8.03
CA PHE A 353 -11.33 -0.08 9.09
C PHE A 353 -12.07 1.19 9.54
N VAL A 354 -11.45 2.37 9.35
CA VAL A 354 -12.07 3.67 9.68
C VAL A 354 -13.19 3.95 8.69
N LEU A 355 -12.93 3.79 7.39
CA LEU A 355 -13.95 3.99 6.35
C LEU A 355 -15.02 2.90 6.38
N ASP A 356 -14.65 1.67 6.70
CA ASP A 356 -15.61 0.59 6.96
C ASP A 356 -16.54 0.96 8.12
N ALA A 357 -16.02 1.53 9.22
CA ALA A 357 -16.83 2.00 10.34
C ALA A 357 -17.76 3.17 9.96
N MET A 358 -17.34 4.02 9.03
CA MET A 358 -18.16 5.11 8.46
C MET A 358 -19.18 4.61 7.43
N GLY A 359 -19.25 3.30 7.14
CA GLY A 359 -20.16 2.74 6.15
C GLY A 359 -19.81 3.12 4.71
N ALA A 360 -18.54 3.44 4.43
CA ALA A 360 -18.06 3.63 3.08
C ALA A 360 -18.16 2.32 2.27
N SER A 361 -18.23 2.43 0.95
CA SER A 361 -18.22 1.24 0.09
C SER A 361 -16.91 0.47 0.21
N ASN A 362 -16.94 -0.85 -0.02
CA ASN A 362 -15.72 -1.67 -0.06
C ASN A 362 -14.66 -1.07 -0.99
N TRP A 363 -15.11 -0.57 -2.15
CA TRP A 363 -14.25 0.10 -3.13
C TRP A 363 -13.55 1.34 -2.56
N GLN A 364 -14.25 2.21 -1.83
CA GLN A 364 -13.64 3.38 -1.16
C GLN A 364 -12.62 2.94 -0.10
N SER A 365 -12.98 1.95 0.72
CA SER A 365 -12.10 1.44 1.79
C SER A 365 -10.80 0.82 1.25
N GLU A 366 -10.85 0.19 0.07
CA GLU A 366 -9.69 -0.41 -0.62
C GLU A 366 -8.84 0.63 -1.36
N ASN A 367 -9.48 1.70 -1.85
CA ASN A 367 -8.84 2.70 -2.70
C ASN A 367 -8.58 4.04 -2.00
N ALA A 368 -8.65 4.07 -0.67
CA ALA A 368 -8.40 5.26 0.12
C ALA A 368 -6.94 5.70 0.09
N ILE A 369 -6.75 6.99 -0.21
CA ILE A 369 -5.50 7.72 -0.18
C ILE A 369 -5.65 8.84 0.84
N ARG A 370 -4.69 8.92 1.78
CA ARG A 370 -4.57 9.99 2.75
C ARG A 370 -3.44 10.93 2.33
N MET A 371 -3.82 12.16 2.01
CA MET A 371 -2.92 13.28 1.79
C MET A 371 -3.02 14.22 2.99
N SER A 372 -1.89 14.55 3.61
CA SER A 372 -1.86 15.42 4.78
C SER A 372 -0.62 16.30 4.82
N PHE A 373 -0.81 17.61 4.95
CA PHE A 373 0.26 18.59 5.15
C PHE A 373 0.25 19.05 6.61
N GLY A 374 1.40 19.46 7.13
CA GLY A 374 1.45 19.93 8.51
C GLY A 374 1.10 21.43 8.63
N PRO A 375 0.70 21.89 9.82
CA PRO A 375 0.29 23.29 10.02
C PRO A 375 1.44 24.30 9.91
N ALA A 376 2.70 23.87 9.77
CA ALA A 376 3.84 24.74 9.49
C ALA A 376 4.22 24.80 7.99
N ALA A 377 3.42 24.19 7.11
CA ALA A 377 3.66 24.27 5.67
C ALA A 377 3.66 25.72 5.16
N SER A 378 4.56 26.01 4.24
CA SER A 378 4.68 27.27 3.53
C SER A 378 3.81 27.27 2.26
N GLN A 379 3.45 28.47 1.79
CA GLN A 379 2.71 28.62 0.53
C GLN A 379 3.52 28.06 -0.65
N GLN A 380 4.85 28.26 -0.63
CA GLN A 380 5.75 27.72 -1.65
C GLN A 380 5.73 26.18 -1.71
N GLU A 381 5.73 25.49 -0.57
CA GLU A 381 5.62 24.02 -0.55
C GLU A 381 4.27 23.54 -1.13
N ILE A 382 3.19 24.27 -0.84
CA ILE A 382 1.84 23.95 -1.35
C ILE A 382 1.74 24.24 -2.85
N ASP A 383 2.28 25.36 -3.32
CA ASP A 383 2.33 25.71 -4.74
C ASP A 383 3.12 24.65 -5.52
N PHE A 384 4.31 24.31 -5.04
CA PHE A 384 5.15 23.28 -5.66
C PHE A 384 4.47 21.90 -5.67
N ALA A 385 3.78 21.54 -4.58
CA ALA A 385 2.98 20.32 -4.54
C ALA A 385 1.87 20.34 -5.60
N CYS A 386 1.13 21.44 -5.73
CA CYS A 386 0.05 21.57 -6.71
C CYS A 386 0.58 21.54 -8.15
N GLU A 387 1.69 22.22 -8.44
CA GLU A 387 2.35 22.19 -9.74
C GLU A 387 2.79 20.77 -10.11
N LYS A 388 3.43 20.05 -9.17
CA LYS A 388 3.86 18.67 -9.41
C LYS A 388 2.69 17.71 -9.61
N ILE A 389 1.60 17.85 -8.84
CA ILE A 389 0.37 17.06 -9.04
C ILE A 389 -0.20 17.32 -10.43
N ARG A 390 -0.28 18.57 -10.88
CA ARG A 390 -0.78 18.91 -12.24
C ARG A 390 0.12 18.40 -13.35
N SER A 391 1.43 18.37 -13.13
CA SER A 391 2.39 17.81 -14.11
C SER A 391 2.18 16.33 -14.41
N LEU A 392 1.41 15.61 -13.57
CA LEU A 392 1.08 14.19 -13.79
C LEU A 392 -0.05 14.00 -14.81
N LYS A 393 -0.86 15.03 -15.10
CA LYS A 393 -2.00 14.92 -16.00
C LYS A 393 -1.60 14.43 -17.40
N PRO A 394 -0.59 15.02 -18.07
CA PRO A 394 -0.18 14.52 -19.39
C PRO A 394 0.35 13.09 -19.36
N ILE A 395 0.97 12.66 -18.25
CA ILE A 395 1.47 11.29 -18.07
C ILE A 395 0.30 10.32 -17.90
N LEU A 396 -0.71 10.69 -17.12
CA LEU A 396 -1.92 9.90 -16.96
C LEU A 396 -2.69 9.79 -18.27
N GLU A 397 -2.82 10.88 -19.03
CA GLU A 397 -3.41 10.90 -20.37
C GLU A 397 -2.61 10.04 -21.35
N ALA A 398 -1.27 10.15 -21.36
CA ALA A 398 -0.35 9.32 -22.16
C ALA A 398 -0.53 7.82 -21.96
N ASN A 399 -0.93 7.42 -20.76
CA ASN A 399 -1.03 6.02 -20.35
C ASN A 399 -2.47 5.54 -20.17
N CYS A 400 -3.45 6.29 -20.69
CA CYS A 400 -4.88 5.94 -20.62
C CYS A 400 -5.43 5.78 -19.20
N LEU A 401 -4.82 6.47 -18.23
CA LEU A 401 -5.20 6.45 -16.83
C LEU A 401 -6.17 7.57 -16.44
N VAL A 402 -6.38 8.57 -17.28
CA VAL A 402 -7.46 9.56 -17.16
C VAL A 402 -7.99 9.89 -18.56
N VAL A 403 -9.22 10.39 -18.64
CA VAL A 403 -9.82 10.82 -19.90
C VAL A 403 -9.16 12.12 -20.35
N SER A 404 -8.67 12.18 -21.59
CA SER A 404 -8.21 13.42 -22.20
C SER A 404 -9.39 14.16 -22.84
N ASP A 405 -9.64 15.41 -22.46
CA ASP A 405 -10.62 16.29 -23.12
C ASP A 405 -10.20 16.67 -24.55
N SER A 406 -8.95 16.40 -24.90
CA SER A 406 -8.42 16.65 -26.22
C SER A 406 -8.78 15.52 -27.18
N THR A 407 -9.39 15.87 -28.31
CA THR A 407 -9.40 15.09 -29.56
C THR A 407 -7.99 14.96 -30.14
N SER A 408 -6.96 14.78 -29.30
CA SER A 408 -5.56 14.71 -29.71
C SER A 408 -5.34 13.44 -30.50
N PRO A 409 -5.12 13.56 -31.82
CA PRO A 409 -4.83 12.42 -32.65
C PRO A 409 -3.39 11.97 -32.37
N GLN A 410 -3.11 10.66 -32.45
CA GLN A 410 -1.77 10.03 -32.42
C GLN A 410 -1.18 9.64 -31.05
N GLN A 411 -1.97 9.12 -30.10
CA GLN A 411 -1.34 8.34 -29.03
C GLN A 411 -1.04 6.93 -29.54
N GLU A 412 0.23 6.51 -29.49
CA GLU A 412 0.61 5.12 -29.76
C GLU A 412 -0.12 4.20 -28.79
N VAL A 413 -0.56 3.04 -29.28
CA VAL A 413 -1.29 2.10 -28.43
C VAL A 413 -0.32 1.51 -27.43
N CYS A 414 -0.43 1.96 -26.18
CA CYS A 414 0.45 1.59 -25.08
C CYS A 414 0.36 0.10 -24.69
N ALA A 415 -0.55 -0.64 -25.33
CA ALA A 415 -0.81 -2.06 -25.10
C ALA A 415 -0.47 -2.97 -26.30
N ILE A 416 0.06 -2.45 -27.43
CA ILE A 416 0.42 -3.29 -28.60
C ILE A 416 1.34 -4.43 -28.17
N GLY A 417 0.98 -5.66 -28.52
CA GLY A 417 1.62 -6.89 -28.08
C GLY A 417 0.93 -7.47 -26.84
N LEU A 418 1.68 -8.23 -26.05
CA LEU A 418 1.14 -8.91 -24.87
C LEU A 418 1.28 -8.08 -23.59
N THR A 419 0.21 -8.06 -22.79
CA THR A 419 0.19 -7.52 -21.43
C THR A 419 -0.42 -8.54 -20.48
N GLN A 420 0.27 -8.82 -19.39
CA GLN A 420 -0.22 -9.63 -18.28
C GLN A 420 -0.83 -8.71 -17.21
N LEU A 421 -2.10 -8.92 -16.89
CA LEU A 421 -2.78 -8.32 -15.76
C LEU A 421 -3.02 -9.40 -14.70
N ARG A 422 -2.97 -9.02 -13.42
CA ARG A 422 -3.04 -10.00 -12.33
C ARG A 422 -3.88 -9.52 -11.17
N HIS A 423 -4.57 -10.47 -10.55
CA HIS A 423 -5.15 -10.30 -9.23
C HIS A 423 -4.67 -11.46 -8.35
N GLN A 424 -3.85 -11.16 -7.34
CA GLN A 424 -3.13 -12.18 -6.57
C GLN A 424 -2.28 -13.10 -7.49
N ALA A 425 -2.49 -14.41 -7.45
CA ALA A 425 -1.80 -15.37 -8.31
C ALA A 425 -2.48 -15.54 -9.69
N ALA A 426 -3.76 -15.19 -9.82
CA ALA A 426 -4.50 -15.35 -11.07
C ALA A 426 -4.01 -14.36 -12.14
N CYS A 427 -3.91 -14.84 -13.37
CA CYS A 427 -3.44 -14.13 -14.54
C CYS A 427 -4.56 -13.93 -15.55
N CYS A 428 -4.62 -12.73 -16.12
CA CYS A 428 -5.44 -12.37 -17.27
C CYS A 428 -4.50 -11.81 -18.33
N TRP A 429 -4.68 -12.22 -19.58
CA TRP A 429 -3.82 -11.81 -20.68
C TRP A 429 -4.58 -10.94 -21.67
N LEU A 430 -4.00 -9.81 -22.04
CA LEU A 430 -4.48 -8.93 -23.10
C LEU A 430 -3.44 -8.90 -24.21
N TYR A 431 -3.81 -9.40 -25.38
CA TYR A 431 -3.02 -9.22 -26.60
C TYR A 431 -3.67 -8.17 -27.49
N VAL A 432 -2.88 -7.23 -28.02
CA VAL A 432 -3.34 -6.19 -28.97
C VAL A 432 -2.45 -6.18 -30.21
N ASP A 433 -3.03 -6.25 -31.41
CA ASP A 433 -2.26 -6.15 -32.65
C ASP A 433 -2.00 -4.68 -33.07
N CYS A 434 -1.29 -4.49 -34.18
CA CYS A 434 -0.97 -3.15 -34.70
C CYS A 434 -2.18 -2.38 -35.25
N ASP A 435 -3.28 -3.06 -35.58
CA ASP A 435 -4.53 -2.46 -36.07
C ASP A 435 -5.57 -2.29 -34.95
N LYS A 436 -5.13 -2.39 -33.69
CA LYS A 436 -5.93 -2.20 -32.47
C LYS A 436 -6.98 -3.27 -32.23
N ASN A 437 -6.87 -4.44 -32.85
CA ASN A 437 -7.68 -5.58 -32.48
C ASN A 437 -7.12 -6.23 -31.23
N ALA A 438 -7.99 -6.63 -30.31
CA ALA A 438 -7.61 -7.19 -29.04
C ALA A 438 -8.26 -8.55 -28.76
N VAL A 439 -7.53 -9.41 -28.05
CA VAL A 439 -8.05 -10.65 -27.47
C VAL A 439 -7.75 -10.65 -25.97
N VAL A 440 -8.78 -10.95 -25.18
CA VAL A 440 -8.67 -11.11 -23.73
C VAL A 440 -8.76 -12.58 -23.38
N ILE A 441 -7.78 -13.11 -22.66
CA ILE A 441 -7.72 -14.50 -22.21
C ILE A 441 -7.76 -14.56 -20.68
N ASP A 442 -8.59 -15.45 -20.14
CA ASP A 442 -8.83 -15.68 -18.70
C ASP A 442 -9.19 -14.41 -17.91
N PRO A 443 -10.22 -13.64 -18.31
CA PRO A 443 -10.60 -12.41 -17.64
C PRO A 443 -10.92 -12.62 -16.15
N ILE A 444 -10.55 -11.63 -15.32
CA ILE A 444 -10.74 -11.62 -13.86
C ILE A 444 -11.68 -10.46 -13.49
N ILE A 445 -12.62 -10.70 -12.57
CA ILE A 445 -13.72 -9.76 -12.25
C ILE A 445 -13.15 -8.43 -11.73
N GLU A 446 -12.16 -8.51 -10.84
CA GLU A 446 -11.48 -7.38 -10.22
C GLU A 446 -10.70 -6.53 -11.25
N LEU A 447 -10.44 -7.05 -12.45
CA LEU A 447 -9.71 -6.37 -13.51
C LEU A 447 -10.61 -5.76 -14.59
N ILE A 448 -11.93 -5.99 -14.55
CA ILE A 448 -12.89 -5.45 -15.53
C ILE A 448 -12.75 -3.93 -15.70
N PRO A 449 -12.73 -3.10 -14.63
CA PRO A 449 -12.66 -1.65 -14.79
C PRO A 449 -11.41 -1.20 -15.53
N ARG A 450 -10.25 -1.79 -15.21
CA ARG A 450 -8.98 -1.51 -15.87
C ARG A 450 -9.00 -1.93 -17.34
N MET A 451 -9.55 -3.11 -17.64
CA MET A 451 -9.66 -3.61 -19.01
C MET A 451 -10.56 -2.72 -19.86
N ALA A 452 -11.75 -2.39 -19.35
CA ALA A 452 -12.71 -1.53 -20.04
C ALA A 452 -12.12 -0.17 -20.38
N LYS A 453 -11.34 0.39 -19.47
CA LYS A 453 -10.63 1.65 -19.68
C LYS A 453 -9.53 1.55 -20.74
N ILE A 454 -8.70 0.50 -20.72
CA ILE A 454 -7.67 0.28 -21.75
C ILE A 454 -8.34 0.20 -23.13
N VAL A 455 -9.39 -0.62 -23.26
CA VAL A 455 -10.16 -0.77 -24.49
C VAL A 455 -10.78 0.56 -24.92
N ALA A 456 -11.39 1.29 -23.97
CA ALA A 456 -12.06 2.57 -24.20
C ALA A 456 -11.11 3.65 -24.70
N THR A 457 -10.02 3.89 -23.99
CA THR A 457 -9.13 5.02 -24.27
C THR A 457 -8.24 4.76 -25.47
N GLN A 458 -7.82 3.51 -25.73
CA GLN A 458 -6.97 3.19 -26.87
C GLN A 458 -7.74 2.96 -28.18
N GLY A 459 -9.08 2.95 -28.11
CA GLY A 459 -9.91 2.69 -29.29
C GLY A 459 -9.80 1.25 -29.77
N LEU A 460 -9.64 0.28 -28.85
CA LEU A 460 -9.45 -1.13 -29.23
C LEU A 460 -10.78 -1.76 -29.66
N THR A 461 -10.69 -2.68 -30.62
CA THR A 461 -11.79 -3.56 -31.02
C THR A 461 -11.53 -4.96 -30.47
N VAL A 462 -12.34 -5.41 -29.52
CA VAL A 462 -12.16 -6.72 -28.90
C VAL A 462 -12.78 -7.80 -29.78
N GLN A 463 -11.94 -8.65 -30.34
CA GLN A 463 -12.33 -9.73 -31.24
C GLN A 463 -12.80 -10.97 -30.48
N ALA A 464 -12.24 -11.20 -29.29
CA ALA A 464 -12.60 -12.34 -28.45
C ALA A 464 -12.32 -12.09 -26.98
N ILE A 465 -13.18 -12.63 -26.13
CA ILE A 465 -12.99 -12.72 -24.67
C ILE A 465 -13.17 -14.19 -24.34
N ILE A 466 -12.07 -14.87 -24.02
CA ILE A 466 -12.00 -16.33 -23.94
C ILE A 466 -11.40 -16.80 -22.63
N ASP A 467 -11.78 -17.99 -22.18
CA ASP A 467 -11.20 -18.68 -21.03
C ASP A 467 -10.43 -19.92 -21.50
N THR A 468 -9.30 -20.22 -20.89
CA THR A 468 -8.55 -21.47 -21.17
C THR A 468 -9.25 -22.70 -20.61
N HIS A 469 -10.07 -22.52 -19.57
CA HIS A 469 -10.90 -23.54 -18.94
C HIS A 469 -11.89 -22.86 -17.99
N ASN A 470 -12.90 -23.60 -17.53
CA ASN A 470 -13.76 -23.12 -16.46
C ASN A 470 -13.03 -23.24 -15.10
N HIS A 471 -12.61 -22.09 -14.57
CA HIS A 471 -11.91 -21.98 -13.29
C HIS A 471 -12.82 -22.46 -12.13
N GLN A 472 -12.32 -23.34 -11.25
CA GLN A 472 -13.14 -23.92 -10.16
C GLN A 472 -13.13 -23.06 -8.90
N GLU A 473 -12.09 -22.26 -8.72
CA GLU A 473 -11.83 -21.40 -7.58
C GLU A 473 -12.44 -20.00 -7.72
N ARG A 474 -12.84 -19.62 -8.94
CA ARG A 474 -13.39 -18.29 -9.25
C ARG A 474 -14.37 -18.33 -10.40
N LEU A 475 -15.25 -17.33 -10.45
CA LEU A 475 -16.11 -17.10 -11.61
C LEU A 475 -15.33 -16.38 -12.71
N SER A 476 -15.45 -16.85 -13.95
CA SER A 476 -14.93 -16.12 -15.11
C SER A 476 -15.64 -14.76 -15.25
N ALA A 477 -14.86 -13.73 -15.57
CA ALA A 477 -15.37 -12.39 -15.84
C ALA A 477 -15.89 -12.22 -17.27
N ARG A 478 -15.84 -13.25 -18.12
CA ARG A 478 -16.16 -13.16 -19.56
C ARG A 478 -17.51 -12.50 -19.82
N CYS A 479 -18.59 -13.02 -19.23
CA CYS A 479 -19.94 -12.49 -19.43
C CYS A 479 -20.09 -11.04 -18.95
N LEU A 480 -19.47 -10.69 -17.81
CA LEU A 480 -19.52 -9.34 -17.26
C LEU A 480 -18.73 -8.36 -18.14
N LEU A 481 -17.55 -8.76 -18.59
CA LEU A 481 -16.70 -7.97 -19.48
C LEU A 481 -17.34 -7.77 -20.85
N THR A 482 -17.94 -8.82 -21.44
CA THR A 482 -18.70 -8.69 -22.70
C THR A 482 -19.80 -7.64 -22.58
N LYS A 483 -20.54 -7.63 -21.47
CA LYS A 483 -21.59 -6.65 -21.22
C LYS A 483 -21.03 -5.23 -21.07
N GLU A 484 -19.91 -5.09 -20.37
CA GLU A 484 -19.22 -3.80 -20.20
C GLU A 484 -18.67 -3.26 -21.52
N LEU A 485 -18.22 -4.14 -22.41
CA LEU A 485 -17.59 -3.79 -23.69
C LEU A 485 -18.54 -3.84 -24.89
N ALA A 486 -19.86 -3.90 -24.69
CA ALA A 486 -20.83 -4.24 -25.74
C ALA A 486 -20.69 -3.43 -27.04
N GLU A 487 -20.30 -2.16 -26.98
CA GLU A 487 -20.11 -1.29 -28.17
C GLU A 487 -18.78 -1.53 -28.90
N ARG A 488 -17.84 -2.24 -28.29
CA ARG A 488 -16.46 -2.45 -28.77
C ARG A 488 -16.08 -3.93 -28.86
N TYR A 489 -17.05 -4.82 -28.65
CA TYR A 489 -16.90 -6.25 -28.74
C TYR A 489 -17.59 -6.76 -30.01
N VAL A 490 -16.86 -7.53 -30.82
CA VAL A 490 -17.42 -8.16 -32.02
C VAL A 490 -18.35 -9.29 -31.58
N THR A 491 -19.65 -9.13 -31.84
CA THR A 491 -20.65 -10.12 -31.43
C THR A 491 -20.64 -11.32 -32.37
N ASN A 492 -20.27 -12.48 -31.84
CA ASN A 492 -20.32 -13.78 -32.51
C ASN A 492 -21.11 -14.78 -31.66
N GLU A 493 -21.64 -15.85 -32.28
CA GLU A 493 -22.00 -17.05 -31.52
C GLU A 493 -20.72 -17.67 -30.96
N ILE A 494 -20.73 -18.05 -29.68
CA ILE A 494 -19.55 -18.49 -28.93
C ILE A 494 -19.84 -19.77 -28.15
N ASP A 495 -18.81 -20.60 -27.99
CA ASP A 495 -18.87 -21.79 -27.14
C ASP A 495 -18.79 -21.47 -25.64
N GLU A 496 -18.76 -22.52 -24.81
CA GLU A 496 -18.73 -22.41 -23.35
C GLU A 496 -17.50 -21.67 -22.79
N LEU A 497 -16.40 -21.60 -23.55
CA LEU A 497 -15.18 -20.90 -23.19
C LEU A 497 -15.03 -19.55 -23.92
N GLY A 498 -16.05 -19.15 -24.71
CA GLY A 498 -16.07 -17.88 -25.42
C GLY A 498 -15.44 -17.90 -26.81
N TRP A 499 -15.03 -19.07 -27.30
CA TRP A 499 -14.45 -19.18 -28.63
C TRP A 499 -15.54 -19.05 -29.71
N PRO A 500 -15.33 -18.28 -30.80
CA PRO A 500 -16.34 -18.14 -31.86
C PRO A 500 -16.71 -19.48 -32.51
N GLU A 501 -18.00 -19.84 -32.48
CA GLU A 501 -18.49 -21.10 -33.05
C GLU A 501 -18.23 -21.18 -34.56
N GLY A 502 -17.92 -22.39 -35.04
CA GLY A 502 -17.61 -22.63 -36.46
C GLY A 502 -16.28 -22.04 -36.95
N SER A 503 -15.52 -21.34 -36.10
CA SER A 503 -14.23 -20.75 -36.45
C SER A 503 -13.07 -21.65 -36.03
N ALA A 504 -12.17 -21.98 -36.97
CA ALA A 504 -10.95 -22.74 -36.67
C ALA A 504 -9.85 -21.87 -36.05
N THR A 505 -9.83 -20.59 -36.39
CA THR A 505 -8.84 -19.60 -35.95
C THR A 505 -9.50 -18.26 -35.69
N ILE A 506 -8.83 -17.42 -34.89
CA ILE A 506 -9.13 -15.98 -34.77
C ILE A 506 -7.99 -15.24 -35.45
N GLU A 507 -8.27 -14.59 -36.57
CA GLU A 507 -7.27 -13.82 -37.31
C GLU A 507 -7.13 -12.41 -36.72
N LEU A 508 -5.88 -12.00 -36.50
CA LEU A 508 -5.49 -10.66 -36.12
C LEU A 508 -4.49 -10.14 -37.17
N SER A 509 -4.11 -8.88 -37.09
CA SER A 509 -3.15 -8.29 -38.02
C SER A 509 -1.75 -8.83 -37.78
N GLY A 510 -1.28 -9.66 -38.72
CA GLY A 510 0.05 -10.27 -38.70
C GLY A 510 0.15 -11.56 -37.88
N VAL A 511 -0.81 -11.85 -36.99
CA VAL A 511 -0.81 -13.06 -36.15
C VAL A 511 -2.16 -13.76 -36.20
N ARG A 512 -2.18 -15.03 -35.81
CA ARG A 512 -3.42 -15.81 -35.66
C ARG A 512 -3.44 -16.60 -34.38
N LEU A 513 -4.61 -16.70 -33.79
CA LEU A 513 -4.85 -17.53 -32.62
C LEU A 513 -5.50 -18.85 -33.06
N THR A 514 -4.96 -19.97 -32.60
CA THR A 514 -5.49 -21.32 -32.85
C THR A 514 -5.83 -22.01 -31.54
N LYS A 515 -6.96 -22.72 -31.49
CA LYS A 515 -7.42 -23.48 -30.32
C LYS A 515 -6.98 -24.95 -30.43
N ILE A 516 -6.39 -25.48 -29.36
CA ILE A 516 -6.03 -26.90 -29.21
C ILE A 516 -6.67 -27.44 -27.93
N ALA A 517 -7.36 -28.57 -28.01
CA ALA A 517 -7.84 -29.27 -26.82
C ALA A 517 -6.64 -29.82 -26.03
N THR A 518 -6.53 -29.45 -24.76
CA THR A 518 -5.44 -29.87 -23.89
C THR A 518 -5.98 -30.30 -22.53
N PRO A 519 -6.85 -31.34 -22.49
CA PRO A 519 -7.43 -31.81 -21.25
C PRO A 519 -6.36 -32.35 -20.29
N GLY A 520 -6.65 -32.30 -19.00
CA GLY A 520 -5.80 -32.92 -17.98
C GLY A 520 -5.90 -32.23 -16.64
N HIS A 521 -5.79 -30.91 -16.60
CA HIS A 521 -6.15 -30.14 -15.39
C HIS A 521 -7.67 -30.17 -15.18
N SER A 522 -8.40 -29.86 -16.24
CA SER A 522 -9.84 -30.09 -16.36
C SER A 522 -10.16 -30.76 -17.70
N GLU A 523 -11.38 -31.27 -17.84
CA GLU A 523 -11.84 -31.91 -19.09
C GLU A 523 -12.01 -30.92 -20.24
N ASP A 524 -12.44 -29.70 -19.93
CA ASP A 524 -12.66 -28.60 -20.87
C ASP A 524 -11.40 -27.77 -21.15
N SER A 525 -10.25 -28.10 -20.53
CA SER A 525 -9.00 -27.37 -20.71
C SER A 525 -8.56 -27.29 -22.17
N VAL A 526 -8.25 -26.07 -22.62
CA VAL A 526 -7.73 -25.77 -23.96
C VAL A 526 -6.51 -24.87 -23.87
N SER A 527 -5.68 -24.94 -24.91
CA SER A 527 -4.54 -24.06 -25.09
C SER A 527 -4.71 -23.25 -26.36
N TYR A 528 -4.41 -21.95 -26.29
CA TYR A 528 -4.45 -21.04 -27.42
C TYR A 528 -3.04 -20.70 -27.88
N LEU A 529 -2.74 -20.98 -29.15
CA LEU A 529 -1.43 -20.70 -29.75
C LEU A 529 -1.51 -19.45 -30.61
N LEU A 530 -0.72 -18.44 -30.28
CA LEU A 530 -0.60 -17.23 -31.09
C LEU A 530 0.62 -17.35 -32.00
N ALA A 531 0.38 -17.50 -33.29
CA ALA A 531 1.41 -17.71 -34.30
C ALA A 531 1.50 -16.54 -35.27
N ASP A 532 2.71 -16.22 -35.72
CA ASP A 532 2.93 -15.29 -36.83
C ASP A 532 2.36 -15.87 -38.13
N THR A 533 1.59 -15.08 -38.87
CA THR A 533 0.91 -15.53 -40.08
C THR A 533 1.85 -15.81 -41.26
N GLN A 534 3.07 -15.25 -41.26
CA GLN A 534 4.05 -15.42 -42.32
C GLN A 534 5.01 -16.58 -42.03
N SER A 535 5.58 -16.62 -40.82
CA SER A 535 6.55 -17.65 -40.43
C SER A 535 5.88 -18.93 -39.91
N GLY A 536 4.67 -18.84 -39.37
CA GLY A 536 4.00 -19.92 -38.66
C GLY A 536 4.60 -20.20 -37.27
N GLU A 537 5.58 -19.43 -36.82
CA GLU A 537 6.19 -19.58 -35.51
C GLU A 537 5.23 -19.16 -34.39
N VAL A 538 5.12 -20.00 -33.35
CA VAL A 538 4.26 -19.73 -32.20
C VAL A 538 5.02 -18.91 -31.17
N SER A 539 4.60 -17.66 -30.97
CA SER A 539 5.22 -16.75 -30.01
C SER A 539 4.71 -16.98 -28.59
N TYR A 540 3.40 -17.24 -28.43
CA TYR A 540 2.76 -17.39 -27.13
C TYR A 540 1.86 -18.63 -27.10
N CYS A 541 1.88 -19.35 -25.98
CA CYS A 541 1.01 -20.47 -25.68
C CYS A 541 0.23 -20.17 -24.40
N PHE A 542 -1.06 -19.83 -24.53
CA PHE A 542 -1.97 -19.62 -23.40
C PHE A 542 -2.56 -20.97 -22.99
N CYS A 543 -1.99 -21.61 -21.98
CA CYS A 543 -2.31 -22.98 -21.60
C CYS A 543 -3.13 -23.11 -20.31
N GLY A 544 -3.55 -21.97 -19.74
CA GLY A 544 -4.31 -21.97 -18.50
C GLY A 544 -3.52 -22.62 -17.36
N ASP A 545 -4.21 -23.44 -16.58
CA ASP A 545 -3.60 -24.14 -15.45
C ASP A 545 -3.04 -25.52 -15.82
N LEU A 546 -3.04 -25.93 -17.10
CA LEU A 546 -2.36 -27.16 -17.52
C LEU A 546 -0.87 -27.13 -17.16
N ILE A 547 -0.22 -25.99 -17.44
CA ILE A 547 1.18 -25.71 -17.11
C ILE A 547 1.22 -24.46 -16.26
N LEU A 548 1.90 -24.55 -15.13
CA LEU A 548 2.16 -23.42 -14.23
C LEU A 548 3.64 -23.04 -14.33
N PRO A 549 4.06 -21.80 -14.04
CA PRO A 549 5.45 -21.45 -14.14
C PRO A 549 6.31 -22.27 -13.16
N GLY A 550 7.13 -23.19 -13.66
CA GLY A 550 7.94 -24.12 -12.88
C GLY A 550 7.23 -25.39 -12.43
N GLY A 551 6.01 -25.65 -12.91
CA GLY A 551 5.19 -26.77 -12.48
C GLY A 551 4.11 -27.17 -13.48
N LEU A 552 3.22 -28.05 -13.02
CA LEU A 552 2.06 -28.55 -13.78
C LEU A 552 0.78 -28.34 -12.96
N GLY A 553 -0.36 -28.25 -13.64
CA GLY A 553 -1.68 -28.12 -13.02
C GLY A 553 -2.03 -29.27 -12.10
N ASN A 554 -2.91 -29.04 -11.13
CA ASN A 554 -3.45 -30.10 -10.29
C ASN A 554 -4.33 -31.07 -11.12
N THR A 555 -4.17 -32.37 -10.95
CA THR A 555 -5.01 -33.40 -11.59
C THR A 555 -5.90 -34.15 -10.61
N ALA A 556 -5.73 -33.93 -9.29
CA ALA A 556 -6.56 -34.53 -8.23
C ALA A 556 -7.87 -33.76 -7.98
N ILE A 557 -8.24 -32.83 -8.85
CA ILE A 557 -9.49 -32.05 -8.78
C ILE A 557 -10.60 -32.69 -9.63
N SER A 558 -11.83 -32.19 -9.48
CA SER A 558 -12.95 -32.66 -10.29
C SER A 558 -12.67 -32.42 -11.78
N GLY A 559 -12.78 -33.45 -12.62
CA GLY A 559 -12.49 -33.37 -14.06
C GLY A 559 -11.00 -33.44 -14.44
N GLY A 560 -10.09 -33.54 -13.46
CA GLY A 560 -8.66 -33.75 -13.71
C GLY A 560 -8.33 -35.19 -14.12
N ASP A 561 -7.32 -35.34 -14.99
CA ASP A 561 -6.86 -36.61 -15.53
C ASP A 561 -5.38 -36.53 -15.94
N ALA A 562 -4.52 -37.18 -15.17
CA ALA A 562 -3.07 -37.20 -15.41
C ALA A 562 -2.68 -37.89 -16.74
N ALA A 563 -3.46 -38.86 -17.22
CA ALA A 563 -3.17 -39.56 -18.47
C ALA A 563 -3.47 -38.66 -19.67
N LYS A 564 -4.62 -37.95 -19.63
CA LYS A 564 -4.93 -36.91 -20.61
C LYS A 564 -3.91 -35.77 -20.55
N MET A 565 -3.47 -35.36 -19.35
CA MET A 565 -2.41 -34.36 -19.20
C MET A 565 -1.13 -34.77 -19.91
N ALA A 566 -0.67 -36.02 -19.76
CA ALA A 566 0.53 -36.50 -20.44
C ALA A 566 0.42 -36.39 -21.97
N GLN A 567 -0.73 -36.77 -22.53
CA GLN A 567 -1.00 -36.65 -23.96
C GLN A 567 -1.02 -35.20 -24.42
N SER A 568 -1.71 -34.33 -23.68
CA SER A 568 -1.80 -32.89 -23.94
C SER A 568 -0.43 -32.21 -23.93
N LEU A 569 0.43 -32.55 -22.96
CA LEU A 569 1.80 -32.01 -22.86
C LEU A 569 2.66 -32.42 -24.06
N LYS A 570 2.58 -33.68 -24.50
CA LYS A 570 3.29 -34.14 -25.71
C LYS A 570 2.75 -33.47 -26.97
N GLN A 571 1.44 -33.34 -27.10
CA GLN A 571 0.80 -32.66 -28.23
C GLN A 571 1.24 -31.19 -28.31
N LEU A 572 1.25 -30.48 -27.17
CA LEU A 572 1.76 -29.11 -27.12
C LEU A 572 3.24 -29.04 -27.50
N ALA A 573 4.08 -29.94 -27.00
CA ALA A 573 5.51 -29.97 -27.31
C ALA A 573 5.80 -30.12 -28.81
N MET A 574 4.89 -30.72 -29.58
CA MET A 574 4.99 -30.81 -31.04
C MET A 574 4.53 -29.55 -31.78
N ALA A 575 3.75 -28.70 -31.12
CA ALA A 575 3.13 -27.51 -31.71
C ALA A 575 3.89 -26.21 -31.40
N ILE A 576 4.80 -26.21 -30.43
CA ILE A 576 5.53 -25.04 -29.95
C ILE A 576 7.05 -25.24 -30.03
N THR A 577 7.81 -24.15 -29.94
CA THR A 577 9.28 -24.16 -29.98
C THR A 577 9.87 -23.79 -28.62
N ASP A 578 11.18 -23.97 -28.45
CA ASP A 578 11.91 -23.60 -27.23
C ASP A 578 11.79 -22.09 -26.89
N SER A 579 11.56 -21.23 -27.90
CA SER A 579 11.35 -19.79 -27.76
C SER A 579 9.91 -19.39 -27.43
N THR A 580 8.94 -20.30 -27.53
CA THR A 580 7.53 -19.99 -27.25
C THR A 580 7.33 -19.66 -25.78
N VAL A 581 6.73 -18.51 -25.48
CA VAL A 581 6.41 -18.09 -24.11
C VAL A 581 5.14 -18.76 -23.62
N ILE A 582 5.23 -19.40 -22.46
CA ILE A 582 4.13 -20.08 -21.77
C ILE A 582 3.37 -19.07 -20.90
N CYS A 583 2.07 -18.97 -21.16
CA CYS A 583 1.16 -18.04 -20.51
C CYS A 583 0.13 -18.83 -19.70
N SER A 584 0.37 -18.93 -18.39
CA SER A 584 -0.46 -19.71 -17.46
C SER A 584 -1.67 -18.94 -16.94
N GLY A 585 -2.66 -19.66 -16.40
CA GLY A 585 -3.81 -19.11 -15.68
C GLY A 585 -3.42 -18.61 -14.28
N HIS A 586 -2.42 -19.23 -13.66
CA HIS A 586 -1.85 -18.82 -12.38
C HIS A 586 -0.32 -18.69 -12.42
N ASP A 587 0.21 -17.70 -11.69
CA ASP A 587 1.64 -17.46 -11.49
C ASP A 587 1.96 -17.25 -10.01
N TYR A 588 2.10 -18.35 -9.28
CA TYR A 588 2.46 -18.34 -7.85
C TYR A 588 3.91 -17.92 -7.59
N GLN A 589 4.80 -18.17 -8.54
CA GLN A 589 6.25 -17.90 -8.42
C GLN A 589 6.63 -16.47 -8.86
N GLN A 590 5.68 -15.73 -9.44
CA GLN A 590 5.90 -14.38 -9.94
C GLN A 590 6.99 -14.37 -11.03
N CYS A 591 6.89 -15.32 -11.95
CA CYS A 591 7.80 -15.45 -13.09
C CYS A 591 7.46 -14.41 -14.18
N PHE A 592 6.19 -14.08 -14.43
CA PHE A 592 5.71 -13.17 -15.49
C PHE A 592 5.99 -13.61 -16.95
N ALA A 593 7.14 -14.21 -17.24
CA ALA A 593 7.49 -14.65 -18.59
C ALA A 593 8.37 -15.90 -18.58
N MET A 594 7.91 -17.04 -19.07
CA MET A 594 8.78 -18.21 -19.16
C MET A 594 8.65 -18.87 -20.52
N ASP A 595 9.77 -19.04 -21.21
CA ASP A 595 9.79 -19.77 -22.47
C ASP A 595 9.76 -21.29 -22.24
N TRP A 596 9.44 -22.03 -23.29
CA TRP A 596 9.32 -23.48 -23.22
C TRP A 596 10.63 -24.17 -22.81
N HIS A 597 11.77 -23.60 -23.21
CA HIS A 597 13.08 -24.09 -22.78
C HIS A 597 13.23 -24.02 -21.26
N ALA A 598 13.01 -22.85 -20.66
CA ALA A 598 13.08 -22.62 -19.23
C ALA A 598 12.02 -23.43 -18.47
N GLN A 599 10.80 -23.55 -18.99
CA GLN A 599 9.74 -24.38 -18.41
C GLN A 599 10.18 -25.84 -18.29
N LYS A 600 10.76 -26.43 -19.35
CA LYS A 600 11.28 -27.80 -19.31
C LYS A 600 12.41 -27.92 -18.29
N ALA A 601 13.37 -26.99 -18.30
CA ALA A 601 14.51 -27.02 -17.39
C ALA A 601 14.10 -26.95 -15.91
N THR A 602 13.02 -26.22 -15.62
CA THR A 602 12.54 -25.97 -14.25
C THR A 602 11.44 -26.92 -13.79
N THR A 603 10.93 -27.79 -14.67
CA THR A 603 9.83 -28.72 -14.35
C THR A 603 10.30 -30.16 -14.56
N PRO A 604 10.92 -30.82 -13.56
CA PRO A 604 11.57 -32.12 -13.73
C PRO A 604 10.65 -33.22 -14.29
N LEU A 605 9.40 -33.28 -13.85
CA LEU A 605 8.45 -34.29 -14.32
C LEU A 605 8.06 -34.08 -15.79
N LEU A 606 7.90 -32.82 -16.21
CA LEU A 606 7.68 -32.47 -17.62
C LEU A 606 8.89 -32.85 -18.48
N ALA A 607 10.10 -32.51 -18.03
CA ALA A 607 11.32 -32.86 -18.74
C ALA A 607 11.48 -34.37 -18.90
N LYS A 608 11.20 -35.14 -17.84
CA LYS A 608 11.25 -36.61 -17.89
C LYS A 608 10.26 -37.18 -18.92
N LEU A 609 9.02 -36.67 -18.92
CA LEU A 609 7.99 -37.09 -19.88
C LEU A 609 8.40 -36.81 -21.32
N LEU A 610 8.85 -35.58 -21.61
CA LEU A 610 9.16 -35.15 -22.97
C LEU A 610 10.48 -35.76 -23.51
N ASN A 611 11.40 -36.12 -22.63
CA ASN A 611 12.64 -36.81 -22.98
C ASN A 611 12.50 -38.34 -22.97
N GLU A 612 11.29 -38.88 -22.85
CA GLU A 612 10.99 -40.32 -22.80
C GLU A 612 11.76 -41.07 -21.69
N GLN A 613 12.07 -40.38 -20.59
CA GLN A 613 12.77 -40.96 -19.43
C GLN A 613 11.82 -41.69 -18.47
N VAL A 614 10.52 -41.41 -18.57
CA VAL A 614 9.43 -42.10 -17.88
C VAL A 614 8.37 -42.49 -18.90
N SER A 615 7.68 -43.61 -18.69
CA SER A 615 6.51 -43.97 -19.51
C SER A 615 5.31 -43.09 -19.16
N ASP A 616 4.25 -43.13 -19.97
CA ASP A 616 3.02 -42.39 -19.69
C ASP A 616 2.36 -42.88 -18.40
N ASP A 617 2.37 -44.20 -18.17
CA ASP A 617 1.88 -44.82 -16.94
C ASP A 617 2.70 -44.37 -15.71
N GLU A 618 4.03 -44.33 -15.84
CA GLU A 618 4.92 -43.87 -14.76
C GLU A 618 4.73 -42.37 -14.48
N PHE A 619 4.54 -41.55 -15.51
CA PHE A 619 4.18 -40.14 -15.34
C PHE A 619 2.86 -39.99 -14.58
N VAL A 620 1.84 -40.77 -14.93
CA VAL A 620 0.53 -40.74 -14.26
C VAL A 620 0.68 -41.06 -12.77
N GLU A 621 1.40 -42.12 -12.43
CA GLU A 621 1.66 -42.51 -11.05
C GLU A 621 2.40 -41.41 -10.28
N LEU A 622 3.49 -40.88 -10.83
CA LEU A 622 4.28 -39.81 -10.20
C LEU A 622 3.48 -38.51 -10.04
N LYS A 623 2.65 -38.17 -11.03
CA LYS A 623 1.84 -36.95 -11.01
C LYS A 623 0.74 -37.04 -9.97
N GLN A 624 0.04 -38.18 -9.90
CA GLN A 624 -1.01 -38.42 -8.91
C GLN A 624 -0.43 -38.41 -7.49
N GLN A 625 0.69 -39.09 -7.26
CA GLN A 625 1.38 -39.07 -5.96
C GLN A 625 1.77 -37.64 -5.55
N ALA A 626 2.29 -36.84 -6.47
CA ALA A 626 2.67 -35.45 -6.20
C ALA A 626 1.46 -34.57 -5.85
N ASP A 627 0.34 -34.73 -6.55
CA ASP A 627 -0.88 -33.97 -6.28
C ASP A 627 -1.51 -34.36 -4.94
N GLU A 628 -1.59 -35.66 -4.63
CA GLU A 628 -2.13 -36.16 -3.37
C GLU A 628 -1.32 -35.69 -2.16
N GLN A 629 0.01 -35.77 -2.24
CA GLN A 629 0.89 -35.33 -1.16
C GLN A 629 0.71 -33.83 -0.89
N LYS A 630 0.67 -33.01 -1.94
CA LYS A 630 0.58 -31.56 -1.80
C LYS A 630 -0.82 -31.06 -1.43
N HIS A 631 -1.87 -31.80 -1.79
CA HIS A 631 -3.23 -31.57 -1.30
C HIS A 631 -3.36 -31.79 0.22
N ALA A 632 -2.53 -32.66 0.81
CA ALA A 632 -2.50 -32.82 2.27
C ALA A 632 -1.77 -31.67 2.99
N GLU A 633 -0.88 -30.95 2.30
CA GLU A 633 0.01 -29.93 2.87
C GLU A 633 -0.44 -28.48 2.56
N SER A 634 -1.27 -28.27 1.53
CA SER A 634 -1.67 -26.94 1.04
C SER A 634 -3.12 -26.88 0.56
N HIS A 635 -3.73 -25.70 0.62
CA HIS A 635 -5.11 -25.45 0.18
C HIS A 635 -5.23 -24.89 -1.26
N SER A 636 -4.14 -24.83 -2.04
CA SER A 636 -4.18 -24.32 -3.42
C SER A 636 -4.86 -25.32 -4.37
N LEU A 637 -5.99 -24.94 -4.98
CA LEU A 637 -6.79 -25.83 -5.81
C LEU A 637 -6.18 -26.06 -7.21
N CYS A 638 -5.56 -25.05 -7.82
CA CYS A 638 -5.21 -25.04 -9.24
C CYS A 638 -3.90 -25.78 -9.58
N GLY A 639 -3.04 -26.04 -8.59
CA GLY A 639 -1.76 -26.72 -8.79
C GLY A 639 -0.72 -26.33 -7.76
N TYR A 640 0.42 -27.01 -7.84
CA TYR A 640 1.51 -26.82 -6.90
C TYR A 640 2.85 -26.71 -7.62
N VAL A 641 3.60 -25.68 -7.26
CA VAL A 641 4.90 -25.39 -7.84
C VAL A 641 5.92 -25.40 -6.71
N GLU A 642 7.00 -26.17 -6.87
CA GLU A 642 8.15 -26.07 -5.96
C GLU A 642 8.84 -24.73 -6.15
N THR A 643 9.34 -24.13 -5.07
CA THR A 643 10.08 -22.87 -5.17
C THR A 643 11.22 -23.04 -6.16
N LEU A 644 11.22 -22.25 -7.23
CA LEU A 644 12.25 -22.32 -8.25
C LEU A 644 13.60 -21.97 -7.62
N GLU A 645 14.61 -22.83 -7.83
CA GLU A 645 15.98 -22.50 -7.44
C GLU A 645 16.43 -21.26 -8.21
N SER A 646 16.59 -20.15 -7.51
CA SER A 646 17.13 -18.92 -8.11
C SER A 646 18.66 -18.97 -8.05
N ALA A 647 19.33 -18.74 -9.17
CA ALA A 647 20.76 -18.44 -9.18
C ALA A 647 21.06 -17.30 -8.18
N PRO A 648 22.23 -17.27 -7.52
CA PRO A 648 22.58 -16.20 -6.62
C PRO A 648 22.51 -14.86 -7.35
N MET A 649 21.51 -14.07 -7.01
CA MET A 649 21.22 -12.81 -7.68
C MET A 649 22.40 -11.86 -7.57
N LYS A 650 22.84 -11.34 -8.72
CA LYS A 650 23.79 -10.24 -8.76
C LYS A 650 23.08 -8.96 -8.31
N GLN A 651 23.56 -8.37 -7.22
CA GLN A 651 23.08 -7.07 -6.74
C GLN A 651 24.16 -6.01 -6.92
N LEU A 652 23.75 -4.80 -7.23
CA LEU A 652 24.64 -3.64 -7.32
C LEU A 652 24.20 -2.58 -6.32
N ALA A 653 25.18 -1.96 -5.66
CA ALA A 653 24.97 -0.69 -4.99
C ALA A 653 24.87 0.45 -6.03
N ALA A 654 24.28 1.57 -5.64
CA ALA A 654 24.09 2.74 -6.51
C ALA A 654 25.39 3.21 -7.18
N THR A 655 26.49 3.24 -6.44
CA THR A 655 27.82 3.66 -6.94
C THR A 655 28.34 2.72 -8.02
N ASP A 656 28.21 1.41 -7.82
CA ASP A 656 28.69 0.40 -8.76
C ASP A 656 27.81 0.36 -10.01
N ALA A 657 26.50 0.57 -9.84
CA ALA A 657 25.57 0.70 -10.96
C ALA A 657 25.92 1.89 -11.86
N LYS A 658 26.22 3.07 -11.28
CA LYS A 658 26.67 4.24 -12.05
C LYS A 658 27.96 3.95 -12.82
N ALA A 659 28.96 3.35 -12.17
CA ALA A 659 30.21 2.99 -12.82
C ALA A 659 30.02 1.96 -13.96
N MET A 660 29.13 0.99 -13.78
CA MET A 660 28.86 -0.04 -14.79
C MET A 660 28.14 0.52 -16.02
N LEU A 661 27.33 1.57 -15.84
CA LEU A 661 26.62 2.26 -16.92
C LEU A 661 27.54 3.07 -17.85
N ASP A 662 28.82 3.27 -17.49
CA ASP A 662 29.80 3.86 -18.42
C ASP A 662 30.12 2.92 -19.59
N ASP A 663 29.96 1.60 -19.41
CA ASP A 663 30.10 0.61 -20.48
C ASP A 663 28.98 0.78 -21.53
N LYS A 664 29.36 0.74 -22.81
CA LYS A 664 28.44 0.86 -23.96
C LYS A 664 27.43 -0.28 -24.04
N ALA A 665 27.75 -1.47 -23.53
CA ALA A 665 26.87 -2.63 -23.56
C ALA A 665 25.97 -2.75 -22.30
N THR A 666 25.99 -1.76 -21.41
CA THR A 666 25.18 -1.76 -20.19
C THR A 666 23.97 -0.84 -20.32
N TYR A 667 22.79 -1.37 -19.99
CA TYR A 667 21.50 -0.68 -20.05
C TYR A 667 20.79 -0.74 -18.70
N LEU A 668 19.95 0.27 -18.44
CA LEU A 668 19.06 0.34 -17.28
C LEU A 668 17.66 -0.10 -17.73
N ILE A 669 17.10 -1.13 -17.10
CA ILE A 669 15.71 -1.54 -17.31
C ILE A 669 14.85 -1.02 -16.17
N ASP A 670 13.98 -0.07 -16.48
CA ASP A 670 12.93 0.37 -15.57
C ASP A 670 11.75 -0.60 -15.61
N THR A 671 11.59 -1.36 -14.53
CA THR A 671 10.54 -2.39 -14.42
C THR A 671 9.21 -1.86 -13.89
N ARG A 672 9.14 -0.55 -13.66
CA ARG A 672 7.91 0.13 -13.24
C ARG A 672 6.93 0.28 -14.40
N GLU A 673 5.68 0.55 -14.08
CA GLU A 673 4.68 0.80 -15.10
C GLU A 673 4.99 2.11 -15.85
N PRO A 674 4.53 2.27 -17.11
CA PRO A 674 4.91 3.42 -17.94
C PRO A 674 4.56 4.79 -17.33
N TYR A 675 3.49 4.87 -16.55
CA TYR A 675 3.11 6.10 -15.84
C TYR A 675 4.07 6.46 -14.71
N GLU A 676 4.72 5.50 -14.06
CA GLU A 676 5.76 5.75 -13.06
C GLU A 676 7.08 6.14 -13.72
N HIS A 677 7.38 5.51 -14.86
CA HIS A 677 8.54 5.84 -15.68
C HIS A 677 8.47 7.29 -16.16
N GLY A 678 7.33 7.69 -16.74
CA GLY A 678 7.12 9.08 -17.20
C GLY A 678 7.16 10.13 -16.09
N ALA A 679 6.89 9.75 -14.84
CA ALA A 679 6.93 10.66 -13.69
C ALA A 679 8.35 10.97 -13.18
N ASN A 680 9.35 10.18 -13.57
CA ASN A 680 10.74 10.32 -13.12
C ASN A 680 11.75 10.06 -14.25
N ASN A 681 12.56 11.07 -14.59
CA ASN A 681 13.61 10.92 -15.59
C ASN A 681 14.81 10.14 -15.03
N LEU A 682 14.83 8.82 -15.25
CA LEU A 682 15.92 7.98 -14.82
C LEU A 682 17.24 8.24 -15.56
N ALA A 683 17.18 8.69 -16.81
CA ALA A 683 18.40 8.99 -17.56
C ALA A 683 19.14 10.17 -16.91
N GLU A 684 18.40 11.20 -16.50
CA GLU A 684 18.95 12.32 -15.72
C GLU A 684 19.46 11.86 -14.34
N LEU A 685 18.67 11.06 -13.61
CA LEU A 685 19.01 10.57 -12.27
C LEU A 685 20.30 9.72 -12.25
N PHE A 686 20.49 8.88 -13.25
CA PHE A 686 21.68 8.05 -13.43
C PHE A 686 22.80 8.76 -14.22
N THR A 687 22.52 9.94 -14.77
CA THR A 687 23.45 10.73 -15.59
C THR A 687 23.92 9.96 -16.84
N VAL A 688 22.97 9.33 -17.54
CA VAL A 688 23.19 8.55 -18.76
C VAL A 688 22.33 9.09 -19.92
N ALA A 689 22.63 8.66 -21.15
CA ALA A 689 21.77 8.99 -22.29
C ALA A 689 20.43 8.26 -22.20
N ASP A 690 19.34 8.88 -22.66
CA ASP A 690 17.99 8.28 -22.69
C ASP A 690 17.97 6.93 -23.39
N SER A 691 18.80 6.74 -24.43
CA SER A 691 18.91 5.48 -25.16
C SER A 691 19.44 4.31 -24.33
N LYS A 692 20.01 4.56 -23.14
CA LYS A 692 20.44 3.51 -22.21
C LYS A 692 19.35 3.11 -21.22
N VAL A 693 18.25 3.85 -21.15
CA VAL A 693 17.12 3.57 -20.25
C VAL A 693 15.99 2.97 -21.07
N ILE A 694 15.58 1.77 -20.70
CA ILE A 694 14.51 1.04 -21.37
C ILE A 694 13.40 0.79 -20.35
N ASN A 695 12.17 1.22 -20.61
CA ASN A 695 11.04 0.87 -19.77
C ASN A 695 10.44 -0.46 -20.22
N ILE A 696 10.62 -1.50 -19.42
CA ILE A 696 9.99 -2.80 -19.60
C ILE A 696 9.23 -3.13 -18.32
N PRO A 697 7.96 -2.71 -18.22
CA PRO A 697 7.12 -3.07 -17.09
C PRO A 697 7.08 -4.58 -16.92
N LEU A 698 7.03 -5.05 -15.67
CA LEU A 698 7.01 -6.47 -15.38
C LEU A 698 5.77 -7.17 -16.00
N SER A 699 4.64 -6.46 -16.08
CA SER A 699 3.42 -6.85 -16.80
C SER A 699 3.62 -7.06 -18.30
N ARG A 700 4.71 -6.54 -18.89
CA ARG A 700 5.03 -6.61 -20.32
C ARG A 700 6.34 -7.35 -20.62
N MET A 701 6.93 -8.00 -19.61
CA MET A 701 8.20 -8.72 -19.76
C MET A 701 8.12 -9.80 -20.85
N ALA A 702 7.04 -10.59 -20.87
CA ALA A 702 6.80 -11.62 -21.87
C ALA A 702 6.84 -11.06 -23.29
N ASN A 703 6.23 -9.89 -23.50
CA ASN A 703 6.24 -9.21 -24.79
C ASN A 703 7.64 -8.71 -25.17
N ALA A 704 8.38 -8.13 -24.22
CA ALA A 704 9.72 -7.63 -24.49
C ALA A 704 10.68 -8.74 -24.93
N ILE A 705 10.55 -9.93 -24.35
CA ILE A 705 11.34 -11.11 -24.71
C ILE A 705 11.01 -11.56 -26.15
N VAL A 706 9.73 -11.75 -26.47
CA VAL A 706 9.29 -12.19 -27.81
C VAL A 706 9.65 -11.17 -28.89
N GLN A 707 9.51 -9.88 -28.60
CA GLN A 707 9.85 -8.80 -29.53
C GLN A 707 11.37 -8.57 -29.68
N GLY A 708 12.21 -9.36 -28.98
CA GLY A 708 13.66 -9.24 -29.06
C GLY A 708 14.19 -7.89 -28.56
N GLN A 709 13.49 -7.25 -27.62
CA GLN A 709 13.92 -5.96 -27.06
C GLN A 709 15.18 -6.06 -26.20
N LEU A 710 15.54 -7.29 -25.81
CA LEU A 710 16.69 -7.61 -24.97
C LEU A 710 17.63 -8.57 -25.70
N ASP A 711 18.90 -8.19 -25.80
CA ASP A 711 20.00 -9.01 -26.27
C ASP A 711 20.77 -9.65 -25.09
N LYS A 712 20.99 -10.96 -25.11
CA LYS A 712 21.73 -11.71 -24.08
C LYS A 712 23.21 -11.32 -23.97
N ALA A 713 23.78 -10.67 -24.99
CA ALA A 713 25.16 -10.19 -24.99
C ALA A 713 25.36 -8.91 -24.15
N ASN A 714 24.29 -8.17 -23.86
CA ASN A 714 24.34 -6.93 -23.08
C ASN A 714 24.28 -7.20 -21.57
N ASN A 715 24.62 -6.17 -20.80
CA ASN A 715 24.43 -6.13 -19.36
C ASN A 715 23.18 -5.31 -19.01
N TYR A 716 22.37 -5.79 -18.08
CA TYR A 716 21.16 -5.09 -17.65
C TYR A 716 21.15 -4.84 -16.16
N ILE A 717 20.96 -3.58 -15.79
CA ILE A 717 20.68 -3.17 -14.41
C ILE A 717 19.18 -2.93 -14.31
N LEU A 718 18.50 -3.76 -13.55
CA LEU A 718 17.05 -3.66 -13.35
C LEU A 718 16.76 -2.80 -12.14
N VAL A 719 15.81 -1.89 -12.30
CA VAL A 719 15.42 -0.93 -11.27
C VAL A 719 13.91 -0.85 -11.12
N CYS A 720 13.47 -0.62 -9.88
CA CYS A 720 12.12 -0.21 -9.51
C CYS A 720 12.20 0.61 -8.21
N ARG A 721 11.05 0.96 -7.62
CA ARG A 721 10.99 1.71 -6.35
C ARG A 721 11.86 1.12 -5.23
N SER A 722 11.59 -0.11 -4.80
CA SER A 722 12.20 -0.71 -3.61
C SER A 722 13.17 -1.87 -3.90
N GLY A 723 13.42 -2.15 -5.19
CA GLY A 723 14.16 -3.32 -5.64
C GLY A 723 13.32 -4.59 -5.79
N ASN A 724 12.09 -4.66 -5.27
CA ASN A 724 11.30 -5.91 -5.28
C ASN A 724 10.81 -6.35 -6.67
N ARG A 725 10.29 -5.43 -7.49
CA ARG A 725 9.84 -5.74 -8.86
C ARG A 725 11.02 -6.06 -9.77
N SER A 726 12.08 -5.26 -9.68
CA SER A 726 13.33 -5.48 -10.43
C SER A 726 14.02 -6.78 -10.02
N LYS A 727 13.90 -7.20 -8.75
CA LYS A 727 14.35 -8.50 -8.27
C LYS A 727 13.63 -9.64 -9.00
N GLN A 728 12.31 -9.57 -9.11
CA GLN A 728 11.51 -10.57 -9.81
C GLN A 728 11.87 -10.62 -11.30
N ALA A 729 11.95 -9.45 -11.94
CA ALA A 729 12.39 -9.33 -13.32
C ALA A 729 13.79 -9.91 -13.56
N ALA A 730 14.74 -9.66 -12.66
CA ALA A 730 16.11 -10.15 -12.79
C ALA A 730 16.19 -11.67 -12.64
N ASN A 731 15.42 -12.24 -11.69
CA ASN A 731 15.28 -13.68 -11.54
C ASN A 731 14.68 -14.30 -12.80
N ASN A 732 13.65 -13.65 -13.35
CA ASN A 732 12.99 -14.11 -14.55
C ASN A 732 13.94 -14.15 -15.76
N LEU A 733 14.63 -13.04 -16.04
CA LEU A 733 15.62 -13.00 -17.12
C LEU A 733 16.76 -14.01 -16.88
N SER A 734 17.20 -14.22 -15.64
CA SER A 734 18.21 -15.25 -15.35
C SER A 734 17.75 -16.66 -15.74
N GLN A 735 16.48 -16.99 -15.48
CA GLN A 735 15.89 -18.29 -15.87
C GLN A 735 15.82 -18.46 -17.40
N LEU A 736 15.71 -17.36 -18.14
CA LEU A 736 15.73 -17.32 -19.61
C LEU A 736 17.15 -17.32 -20.20
N GLY A 737 18.18 -17.48 -19.36
CA GLY A 737 19.58 -17.56 -19.77
C GLY A 737 20.26 -16.21 -19.98
N PHE A 738 19.75 -15.12 -19.40
CA PHE A 738 20.50 -13.86 -19.32
C PHE A 738 21.50 -13.94 -18.17
N GLU A 739 22.79 -14.05 -18.48
CA GLU A 739 23.83 -14.22 -17.48
C GLU A 739 24.21 -12.91 -16.77
N ASN A 740 23.99 -11.75 -17.42
CA ASN A 740 24.46 -10.43 -16.97
C ASN A 740 23.31 -9.50 -16.56
N VAL A 741 22.45 -9.98 -15.67
CA VAL A 741 21.35 -9.20 -15.09
C VAL A 741 21.61 -8.89 -13.62
N TYR A 742 21.38 -7.63 -13.24
CA TYR A 742 21.69 -7.10 -11.92
C TYR A 742 20.48 -6.40 -11.34
N ASN A 743 20.15 -6.66 -10.08
CA ASN A 743 19.15 -5.88 -9.37
C ASN A 743 19.81 -4.73 -8.61
N LEU A 744 19.30 -3.50 -8.76
CA LEU A 744 19.74 -2.38 -7.93
C LEU A 744 19.28 -2.59 -6.47
N ASN A 745 20.23 -2.70 -5.55
CA ASN A 745 19.93 -2.96 -4.15
C ASN A 745 19.14 -1.79 -3.53
N GLY A 746 17.99 -2.10 -2.94
CA GLY A 746 17.06 -1.09 -2.41
C GLY A 746 16.25 -0.31 -3.46
N GLY A 747 16.52 -0.52 -4.75
CA GLY A 747 15.89 0.23 -5.84
C GLY A 747 16.18 1.73 -5.79
N LEU A 748 15.29 2.53 -6.35
CA LEU A 748 15.36 4.00 -6.33
C LEU A 748 15.25 4.58 -4.92
N ALA A 749 14.63 3.86 -3.98
CA ALA A 749 14.43 4.34 -2.61
C ALA A 749 15.74 4.47 -1.81
N LEU A 750 16.78 3.71 -2.17
CA LEU A 750 18.11 3.76 -1.55
C LEU A 750 19.21 4.19 -2.54
N PHE A 751 18.82 4.74 -3.70
CA PHE A 751 19.75 5.15 -4.76
C PHE A 751 20.50 6.44 -4.44
#